data_AF-A0A9W4RTI2-F1
#
_entry.id   AF-A0A9W4RTI2-F1
#
_cell.length_a   1.000
_cell.length_b   1.000
_cell.length_c   1.000
_cell.angle_alpha   90.00
_cell.angle_beta   90.00
_cell.angle_gamma   90.00
#
_symmetry.space_group_name_H-M   'P 1'
#
loop_
_entity.id
_entity.type
_entity.pdbx_description
1 polymer ?
#
loop_
_entity_poly.entity_id
_entity_poly.type
_entity_poly.pdbx_seq_one_letter_code
_entity_poly.pdbx_strand_id
1 'polypeptide(L)'
;MAILSFRTEWAQIRLYVQDLWIDVIHKNLNTAVAGAVSNVAIAKIKKTELELFDDFPEHCYFEKITDTLTRGGLHRLQKVAEEKAAADRDHHGCLVDVKEQLLMYTYQDLLDFCTDFQKSRNGKPTKAMRAKIGLWDPKLSLETATKEEGILWRRKFTINWLYDLVNEYSSWEQTQRGERCFSDDVDWSPSGPSGSQGTLLGLTDFAASSNFSGIVDATCVKSGWSLCSHGGHILEAPAAGFLAIRDIKSIIDERPEDEAGHDHSCGCCYASHLRFCQRLAQKLQTRQDIGMYNCNAIIQPATHVLSWSVEYLESRLGRCNSESVLEGAPIPPSRFGVPHSLWALSPFLCGVGLAEALQIIYSTGMRFLDIYPIPTMMLHLEQMIHNKGGYEGKEHDWGLPLAGIMRGLFRHCLYVEGKWPSKDAADEEYVNALDAWAEGDVTATRRLRAKRVKNPVPGGVACPFPVRQNVNFNKLSHLMIYQEADWDPSRIHYTSLEPKTALAAVRLSREPTYFDLFTGEQSEPTELVRHMYEKVGWDDDWSGHQMSVGEGLFRTFLTMDLLKPAKANVEQSAVEKDLTRAVYSKLETILEDLEIAKLDLWNDISGLRCRSGMDFASLNIALTIIMDEVENALYHAKNPTFERIYLPPGKVQTRQSRARFSA
;
A
#
# COMPACT_ATOMS: atom_id res chain seq x y z
N MET A 1 13.88 -24.28 -24.33
CA MET A 1 14.24 -24.21 -22.90
C MET A 1 13.72 -22.93 -22.25
N ALA A 2 14.02 -21.74 -22.77
CA ALA A 2 13.51 -20.46 -22.24
C ALA A 2 11.98 -20.42 -22.05
N ILE A 3 11.21 -20.83 -23.06
CA ILE A 3 9.73 -20.85 -22.98
C ILE A 3 9.21 -21.82 -21.90
N LEU A 4 9.90 -22.94 -21.65
CA LEU A 4 9.53 -23.86 -20.57
C LEU A 4 9.87 -23.27 -19.19
N SER A 5 11.01 -22.57 -19.06
CA SER A 5 11.36 -21.78 -17.86
C SER A 5 10.29 -20.74 -17.56
N PHE A 6 9.90 -19.97 -18.57
CA PHE A 6 8.86 -18.95 -18.47
C PHE A 6 7.53 -19.53 -17.97
N ARG A 7 7.11 -20.69 -18.51
CA ARG A 7 5.89 -21.37 -18.02
C ARG A 7 6.00 -21.76 -16.55
N THR A 8 7.13 -22.34 -16.13
CA THR A 8 7.32 -22.76 -14.74
C THR A 8 7.34 -21.55 -13.81
N GLU A 9 8.07 -20.48 -14.17
CA GLU A 9 8.10 -19.21 -13.44
C GLU A 9 6.70 -18.62 -13.29
N TRP A 10 5.95 -18.50 -14.39
CA TRP A 10 4.58 -17.99 -14.39
C TRP A 10 3.66 -18.81 -13.48
N ALA A 11 3.68 -20.14 -13.62
CA ALA A 11 2.80 -21.02 -12.87
C ALA A 11 3.03 -20.90 -11.36
N GLN A 12 4.30 -20.84 -10.94
CA GLN A 12 4.67 -20.69 -9.54
C GLN A 12 4.31 -19.31 -8.98
N ILE A 13 4.53 -18.23 -9.74
CA ILE A 13 4.11 -16.88 -9.33
C ILE A 13 2.58 -16.82 -9.19
N ARG A 14 1.83 -17.43 -10.10
CA ARG A 14 0.35 -17.46 -10.02
C ARG A 14 -0.14 -18.21 -8.78
N LEU A 15 0.46 -19.37 -8.47
CA LEU A 15 0.16 -20.12 -7.25
C LEU A 15 0.46 -19.29 -6.01
N TYR A 16 1.61 -18.62 -5.96
CA TYR A 16 1.96 -17.73 -4.87
C TYR A 16 0.93 -16.60 -4.66
N VAL A 17 0.55 -15.90 -5.74
CA VAL A 17 -0.44 -14.82 -5.68
C VAL A 17 -1.81 -15.36 -5.26
N GLN A 18 -2.19 -16.54 -5.71
CA GLN A 18 -3.41 -17.20 -5.27
C GLN A 18 -3.40 -17.49 -3.77
N ASP A 19 -2.32 -18.08 -3.25
CA ASP A 19 -2.15 -18.37 -1.83
C ASP A 19 -2.18 -17.09 -0.98
N LEU A 20 -1.66 -15.99 -1.53
CA LEU A 20 -1.75 -14.68 -0.92
C LEU A 20 -3.20 -14.17 -0.81
N TRP A 21 -4.03 -14.40 -1.83
CA TRP A 21 -5.47 -14.07 -1.75
C TRP A 21 -6.23 -15.02 -0.82
N ILE A 22 -5.83 -16.30 -0.74
CA ILE A 22 -6.33 -17.23 0.29
C ILE A 22 -6.01 -16.68 1.69
N ASP A 23 -4.80 -16.18 1.93
CA ASP A 23 -4.41 -15.56 3.20
C ASP A 23 -5.28 -14.33 3.54
N VAL A 24 -5.64 -13.51 2.55
CA VAL A 24 -6.54 -12.35 2.74
C VAL A 24 -7.93 -12.79 3.20
N ILE A 25 -8.45 -13.81 2.54
CA ILE A 25 -9.83 -14.26 2.68
C ILE A 25 -10.00 -15.09 3.97
N HIS A 26 -9.06 -16.00 4.25
CA HIS A 26 -9.19 -16.99 5.32
C HIS A 26 -8.28 -16.73 6.53
N LYS A 27 -7.18 -16.00 6.37
CA LYS A 27 -6.23 -15.69 7.46
C LYS A 27 -6.21 -14.21 7.84
N ASN A 28 -7.16 -13.44 7.33
CA ASN A 28 -7.32 -12.01 7.61
C ASN A 28 -6.07 -11.16 7.27
N LEU A 29 -5.30 -11.56 6.24
CA LEU A 29 -4.25 -10.70 5.70
C LEU A 29 -4.88 -9.41 5.15
N ASN A 30 -4.21 -8.28 5.38
CA ASN A 30 -4.65 -6.98 4.86
C ASN A 30 -4.64 -6.98 3.33
N THR A 31 -5.75 -6.60 2.71
CA THR A 31 -5.91 -6.57 1.24
C THR A 31 -4.87 -5.68 0.55
N ALA A 32 -4.40 -4.59 1.17
CA ALA A 32 -3.36 -3.74 0.59
C ALA A 32 -1.99 -4.43 0.52
N VAL A 33 -1.67 -5.31 1.47
CA VAL A 33 -0.45 -6.12 1.42
C VAL A 33 -0.51 -7.04 0.20
N ALA A 34 -1.65 -7.73 0.02
CA ALA A 34 -1.83 -8.61 -1.13
C ALA A 34 -1.79 -7.86 -2.47
N GLY A 35 -2.43 -6.69 -2.56
CA GLY A 35 -2.39 -5.83 -3.74
C GLY A 35 -0.98 -5.35 -4.06
N ALA A 36 -0.24 -4.86 -3.07
CA ALA A 36 1.12 -4.36 -3.26
C ALA A 36 2.11 -5.47 -3.65
N VAL A 37 2.04 -6.65 -3.04
CA VAL A 37 2.86 -7.82 -3.43
C VAL A 37 2.45 -8.33 -4.82
N SER A 38 1.17 -8.26 -5.18
CA SER A 38 0.74 -8.59 -6.55
C SER A 38 1.37 -7.66 -7.59
N ASN A 39 1.58 -6.38 -7.27
CA ASN A 39 2.34 -5.47 -8.15
C ASN A 39 3.81 -5.89 -8.30
N VAL A 40 4.45 -6.39 -7.24
CA VAL A 40 5.81 -6.97 -7.31
C VAL A 40 5.82 -8.21 -8.21
N ALA A 41 4.85 -9.12 -8.06
CA ALA A 41 4.70 -10.28 -8.92
C ALA A 41 4.53 -9.90 -10.40
N ILE A 42 3.70 -8.89 -10.68
CA ILE A 42 3.50 -8.34 -12.02
C ILE A 42 4.82 -7.78 -12.58
N ALA A 43 5.57 -7.00 -11.80
CA ALA A 43 6.85 -6.46 -12.23
C ALA A 43 7.87 -7.56 -12.58
N LYS A 44 7.89 -8.66 -11.81
CA LYS A 44 8.71 -9.84 -12.12
C LYS A 44 8.29 -10.53 -13.41
N ILE A 45 6.99 -10.72 -13.64
CA ILE A 45 6.48 -11.32 -14.87
C ILE A 45 6.86 -10.46 -16.08
N LYS A 46 6.65 -9.13 -16.01
CA LYS A 46 7.03 -8.19 -17.09
C LYS A 46 8.51 -8.25 -17.39
N LYS A 47 9.35 -8.34 -16.36
CA LYS A 47 10.81 -8.46 -16.54
C LYS A 47 11.19 -9.73 -17.27
N THR A 48 10.64 -10.88 -16.87
CA THR A 48 10.88 -12.14 -17.57
C THR A 48 10.31 -12.13 -19.00
N GLU A 49 9.16 -11.49 -19.22
CA GLU A 49 8.56 -11.32 -20.55
C GLU A 49 9.47 -10.50 -21.48
N LEU A 50 10.02 -9.38 -21.00
CA LEU A 50 10.97 -8.56 -21.75
C LEU A 50 12.26 -9.34 -22.09
N GLU A 51 12.82 -10.06 -21.10
CA GLU A 51 13.98 -10.95 -21.34
C GLU A 51 13.68 -12.01 -22.41
N LEU A 52 12.48 -12.59 -22.39
CA LEU A 52 12.06 -13.59 -23.39
C LEU A 52 11.94 -12.97 -24.79
N PHE A 53 11.41 -11.74 -24.90
CA PHE A 53 11.23 -11.07 -26.19
C PHE A 53 12.54 -10.58 -26.80
N ASP A 54 13.50 -10.17 -25.96
CA ASP A 54 14.85 -9.83 -26.42
C ASP A 54 15.56 -11.06 -27.01
N ASP A 55 15.44 -12.22 -26.36
CA ASP A 55 16.04 -13.48 -26.82
C ASP A 55 15.29 -14.11 -28.01
N PHE A 56 13.96 -13.88 -28.09
CA PHE A 56 13.10 -14.48 -29.10
C PHE A 56 12.04 -13.51 -29.66
N PRO A 57 12.42 -12.59 -30.57
CA PRO A 57 11.51 -11.59 -31.14
C PRO A 57 10.35 -12.20 -31.93
N GLU A 58 10.53 -13.42 -32.45
CA GLU A 58 9.45 -14.16 -33.10
C GLU A 58 8.35 -14.60 -32.13
N HIS A 59 8.59 -14.63 -30.81
CA HIS A 59 7.67 -15.13 -29.79
C HIS A 59 6.94 -14.02 -29.00
N CYS A 60 6.75 -12.84 -29.61
CA CYS A 60 6.17 -11.64 -28.98
C CYS A 60 4.64 -11.62 -28.78
N TYR A 61 3.94 -12.75 -28.90
CA TYR A 61 2.49 -12.79 -28.65
C TYR A 61 2.03 -14.14 -28.11
N PHE A 62 1.03 -14.08 -27.23
CA PHE A 62 0.56 -15.16 -26.38
C PHE A 62 0.28 -16.47 -27.15
N GLU A 63 -0.42 -16.40 -28.29
CA GLU A 63 -0.72 -17.57 -29.11
C GLU A 63 0.53 -18.36 -29.49
N LYS A 64 1.60 -17.68 -29.90
CA LYS A 64 2.83 -18.33 -30.34
C LYS A 64 3.63 -18.92 -29.18
N ILE A 65 3.57 -18.30 -28.01
CA ILE A 65 4.10 -18.89 -26.76
C ILE A 65 3.31 -20.17 -26.43
N THR A 66 1.98 -20.12 -26.48
CA THR A 66 1.12 -21.29 -26.18
C THR A 66 1.30 -22.41 -27.20
N ASP A 67 1.43 -22.10 -28.49
CA ASP A 67 1.70 -23.09 -29.54
C ASP A 67 3.06 -23.76 -29.33
N THR A 68 4.06 -22.98 -28.92
CA THR A 68 5.40 -23.50 -28.64
C THR A 68 5.40 -24.39 -27.40
N LEU A 69 4.68 -24.00 -26.34
CA LEU A 69 4.51 -24.79 -25.12
C LEU A 69 3.77 -26.10 -25.37
N THR A 70 2.71 -26.05 -26.19
CA THR A 70 1.89 -27.21 -26.52
C THR A 70 2.50 -28.07 -27.64
N ARG A 71 3.51 -27.56 -28.36
CA ARG A 71 4.03 -28.14 -29.61
C ARG A 71 2.91 -28.46 -30.62
N GLY A 72 1.87 -27.61 -30.65
CA GLY A 72 0.66 -27.80 -31.44
C GLY A 72 -0.29 -28.91 -30.95
N GLY A 73 -0.04 -29.49 -29.76
CA GLY A 73 -0.76 -30.66 -29.25
C GLY A 73 -1.30 -30.48 -27.83
N LEU A 74 -2.24 -29.55 -27.64
CA LEU A 74 -2.85 -29.28 -26.33
C LEU A 74 -3.44 -30.55 -25.65
N HIS A 75 -4.09 -31.42 -26.42
CA HIS A 75 -4.60 -32.71 -25.92
C HIS A 75 -3.49 -33.61 -25.35
N ARG A 76 -2.30 -33.59 -25.95
CA ARG A 76 -1.15 -34.35 -25.46
C ARG A 76 -0.64 -33.77 -24.14
N LEU A 77 -0.58 -32.44 -24.03
CA LEU A 77 -0.16 -31.79 -22.79
C LEU A 77 -1.14 -32.06 -21.65
N GLN A 78 -2.44 -31.99 -21.94
CA GLN A 78 -3.53 -32.31 -21.01
C GLN A 78 -3.40 -33.74 -20.48
N LYS A 79 -3.28 -34.74 -21.39
CA LYS A 79 -3.12 -36.14 -21.01
C LYS A 79 -1.90 -36.38 -20.13
N VAL A 80 -0.76 -35.76 -20.45
CA VAL A 80 0.47 -35.87 -19.66
C VAL A 80 0.29 -35.24 -18.27
N ALA A 81 -0.43 -34.13 -18.17
CA ALA A 81 -0.69 -33.47 -16.90
C ALA A 81 -1.65 -34.31 -16.02
N GLU A 82 -2.70 -34.90 -16.61
CA GLU A 82 -3.63 -35.83 -15.94
C GLU A 82 -2.95 -37.10 -15.43
N GLU A 83 -2.08 -37.72 -16.24
CA GLU A 83 -1.32 -38.91 -15.85
C GLU A 83 -0.40 -38.65 -14.64
N LYS A 84 0.14 -37.43 -14.53
CA LYS A 84 1.01 -37.01 -13.42
C LYS A 84 0.23 -36.71 -12.16
N ALA A 85 -0.88 -35.99 -12.33
CA ALA A 85 -1.86 -35.78 -11.30
C ALA A 85 -2.27 -37.12 -10.66
N ALA A 86 -2.62 -38.10 -11.48
CA ALA A 86 -3.00 -39.44 -11.00
C ALA A 86 -1.86 -40.21 -10.29
N ALA A 87 -0.59 -39.86 -10.56
CA ALA A 87 0.58 -40.51 -9.95
C ALA A 87 1.00 -39.88 -8.62
N ASP A 88 0.50 -38.68 -8.31
CA ASP A 88 0.77 -37.99 -7.06
C ASP A 88 -0.15 -38.53 -5.94
N ARG A 89 0.43 -38.82 -4.77
CA ARG A 89 -0.31 -39.44 -3.65
C ARG A 89 -1.19 -38.44 -2.90
N ASP A 90 -0.91 -37.15 -3.05
CA ASP A 90 -1.68 -36.06 -2.43
C ASP A 90 -2.78 -35.52 -3.35
N HIS A 91 -3.12 -36.25 -4.43
CA HIS A 91 -4.17 -35.86 -5.35
C HIS A 91 -5.57 -36.00 -4.74
N HIS A 92 -6.01 -34.97 -4.03
CA HIS A 92 -7.37 -34.79 -3.53
C HIS A 92 -8.39 -34.49 -4.67
N GLY A 93 -8.49 -35.34 -5.68
CA GLY A 93 -9.53 -35.23 -6.71
C GLY A 93 -9.44 -33.99 -7.64
N CYS A 94 -8.27 -33.35 -7.73
CA CYS A 94 -8.05 -32.14 -8.53
C CYS A 94 -8.26 -32.41 -10.04
N LEU A 95 -9.20 -31.71 -10.69
CA LEU A 95 -9.46 -31.82 -12.14
C LEU A 95 -8.45 -30.96 -12.92
N VAL A 96 -7.41 -31.58 -13.48
CA VAL A 96 -6.36 -30.89 -14.26
C VAL A 96 -6.95 -30.11 -15.44
N ASP A 97 -6.56 -28.84 -15.58
CA ASP A 97 -6.90 -28.04 -16.76
C ASP A 97 -5.70 -27.23 -17.25
N VAL A 98 -5.07 -27.74 -18.31
CA VAL A 98 -3.93 -27.07 -18.94
C VAL A 98 -4.30 -25.71 -19.54
N LYS A 99 -5.52 -25.56 -20.08
CA LYS A 99 -5.95 -24.27 -20.63
C LYS A 99 -6.04 -23.23 -19.53
N GLU A 100 -6.51 -23.66 -18.36
CA GLU A 100 -6.58 -22.82 -17.18
C GLU A 100 -5.19 -22.44 -16.68
N GLN A 101 -4.29 -23.41 -16.51
CA GLN A 101 -2.89 -23.15 -16.11
C GLN A 101 -2.22 -22.09 -16.99
N LEU A 102 -2.44 -22.20 -18.30
CA LEU A 102 -1.85 -21.32 -19.30
C LEU A 102 -2.64 -20.03 -19.52
N LEU A 103 -3.72 -19.78 -18.75
CA LEU A 103 -4.60 -18.61 -18.88
C LEU A 103 -5.24 -18.44 -20.27
N MET A 104 -5.38 -19.53 -21.02
CA MET A 104 -5.96 -19.49 -22.37
C MET A 104 -7.41 -18.99 -22.36
N TYR A 105 -8.17 -19.33 -21.32
CA TYR A 105 -9.54 -18.85 -21.15
C TYR A 105 -9.58 -17.34 -20.89
N THR A 106 -8.78 -16.84 -19.97
CA THR A 106 -8.68 -15.41 -19.65
C THR A 106 -8.23 -14.60 -20.88
N TYR A 107 -7.25 -15.11 -21.63
CA TYR A 107 -6.82 -14.51 -22.89
C TYR A 107 -7.97 -14.45 -23.91
N GLN A 108 -8.70 -15.55 -24.10
CA GLN A 108 -9.84 -15.59 -25.02
C GLN A 108 -10.95 -14.63 -24.61
N ASP A 109 -11.25 -14.54 -23.31
CA ASP A 109 -12.26 -13.61 -22.77
C ASP A 109 -11.87 -12.15 -23.05
N LEU A 110 -10.58 -11.82 -22.88
CA LEU A 110 -10.04 -10.49 -23.20
C LEU A 110 -10.12 -10.19 -24.70
N LEU A 111 -9.68 -11.13 -25.55
CA LEU A 111 -9.73 -10.97 -27.00
C LEU A 111 -11.17 -10.77 -27.50
N ASP A 112 -12.09 -11.55 -26.97
CA ASP A 112 -13.52 -11.45 -27.30
C ASP A 112 -14.12 -10.12 -26.83
N PHE A 113 -13.74 -9.65 -25.64
CA PHE A 113 -14.10 -8.32 -25.15
C PHE A 113 -13.57 -7.23 -26.10
N CYS A 114 -12.27 -7.21 -26.39
CA CYS A 114 -11.65 -6.20 -27.26
C CYS A 114 -12.30 -6.19 -28.64
N THR A 115 -12.49 -7.36 -29.24
CA THR A 115 -13.11 -7.51 -30.57
C THR A 115 -14.56 -7.03 -30.58
N ASP A 116 -15.32 -7.27 -29.51
CA ASP A 116 -16.70 -6.80 -29.41
C ASP A 116 -16.79 -5.30 -29.14
N PHE A 117 -15.99 -4.82 -28.19
CA PHE A 117 -15.92 -3.42 -27.79
C PHE A 117 -15.55 -2.53 -28.98
N GLN A 118 -14.61 -2.95 -29.82
CA GLN A 118 -14.19 -2.22 -31.01
C GLN A 118 -15.31 -2.01 -32.05
N LYS A 119 -16.38 -2.82 -32.02
CA LYS A 119 -17.50 -2.70 -32.98
C LYS A 119 -18.47 -1.57 -32.66
N SER A 120 -18.75 -1.35 -31.37
CA SER A 120 -19.76 -0.38 -30.92
C SER A 120 -19.15 0.84 -30.25
N ARG A 121 -18.01 0.67 -29.55
CA ARG A 121 -17.27 1.72 -28.85
C ARG A 121 -18.18 2.64 -28.03
N ASN A 122 -19.22 2.11 -27.41
CA ASN A 122 -20.18 2.89 -26.63
C ASN A 122 -20.34 2.36 -25.20
N GLY A 123 -19.37 1.56 -24.77
CA GLY A 123 -19.37 0.99 -23.43
C GLY A 123 -20.39 -0.12 -23.23
N LYS A 124 -21.09 -0.55 -24.30
CA LYS A 124 -22.11 -1.60 -24.25
C LYS A 124 -21.75 -2.78 -25.16
N PRO A 125 -21.95 -4.02 -24.67
CA PRO A 125 -21.79 -5.20 -25.49
C PRO A 125 -22.79 -5.19 -26.64
N THR A 126 -22.35 -5.70 -27.79
CA THR A 126 -23.24 -5.91 -28.95
C THR A 126 -24.36 -6.87 -28.58
N LYS A 127 -25.45 -6.89 -29.37
CA LYS A 127 -26.55 -7.84 -29.14
C LYS A 127 -26.08 -9.30 -29.09
N ALA A 128 -25.11 -9.64 -29.94
CA ALA A 128 -24.51 -10.97 -29.98
C ALA A 128 -23.71 -11.28 -28.71
N MET A 129 -22.84 -10.36 -28.26
CA MET A 129 -22.07 -10.56 -27.03
C MET A 129 -22.98 -10.61 -25.80
N ARG A 130 -24.00 -9.74 -25.74
CA ARG A 130 -24.98 -9.73 -24.65
C ARG A 130 -25.73 -11.06 -24.54
N ALA A 131 -26.07 -11.69 -25.66
CA ALA A 131 -26.67 -13.02 -25.67
C ALA A 131 -25.72 -14.12 -25.15
N LYS A 132 -24.40 -13.97 -25.37
CA LYS A 132 -23.38 -14.91 -24.88
C LYS A 132 -23.11 -14.77 -23.38
N ILE A 133 -22.92 -13.55 -22.89
CA ILE A 133 -22.51 -13.31 -21.50
C ILE A 133 -23.70 -13.21 -20.54
N GLY A 134 -24.86 -12.71 -20.99
CA GLY A 134 -26.05 -12.59 -20.15
C GLY A 134 -25.79 -11.91 -18.80
N LEU A 135 -26.59 -12.27 -17.78
CA LEU A 135 -26.36 -11.89 -16.39
C LEU A 135 -25.43 -12.88 -15.71
N TRP A 136 -24.53 -12.36 -14.88
CA TRP A 136 -23.66 -13.14 -14.01
C TRP A 136 -24.37 -13.41 -12.68
N ASP A 137 -24.28 -14.65 -12.17
CA ASP A 137 -24.94 -15.07 -10.94
C ASP A 137 -23.90 -15.27 -9.82
N PRO A 138 -23.80 -14.35 -8.83
CA PRO A 138 -22.88 -14.51 -7.70
C PRO A 138 -23.24 -15.67 -6.78
N LYS A 139 -24.45 -16.24 -6.86
CA LYS A 139 -24.95 -17.29 -5.96
C LYS A 139 -24.76 -18.70 -6.51
N LEU A 140 -24.22 -18.85 -7.72
CA LEU A 140 -23.90 -20.15 -8.26
C LEU A 140 -22.89 -20.86 -7.35
N SER A 141 -23.23 -22.05 -6.88
CA SER A 141 -22.31 -22.89 -6.11
C SER A 141 -21.29 -23.53 -7.04
N LEU A 142 -20.04 -23.04 -6.99
CA LEU A 142 -18.95 -23.57 -7.80
C LEU A 142 -18.54 -24.98 -7.36
N GLU A 143 -18.68 -25.32 -6.07
CA GLU A 143 -18.43 -26.67 -5.52
C GLU A 143 -19.23 -27.75 -6.26
N THR A 144 -20.48 -27.43 -6.63
CA THR A 144 -21.39 -28.38 -7.29
C THR A 144 -21.51 -28.16 -8.80
N ALA A 145 -20.91 -27.09 -9.33
CA ALA A 145 -20.99 -26.74 -10.74
C ALA A 145 -20.13 -27.69 -11.59
N THR A 146 -20.59 -27.96 -12.81
CA THR A 146 -19.74 -28.62 -13.80
C THR A 146 -18.59 -27.70 -14.22
N LYS A 147 -17.52 -28.29 -14.77
CA LYS A 147 -16.37 -27.55 -15.29
C LYS A 147 -16.78 -26.48 -16.30
N GLU A 148 -17.68 -26.85 -17.23
CA GLU A 148 -18.19 -25.95 -18.26
C GLU A 148 -19.01 -24.79 -17.66
N GLU A 149 -19.83 -25.07 -16.64
CA GLU A 149 -20.57 -24.04 -15.92
C GLU A 149 -19.66 -23.08 -15.18
N GLY A 150 -18.62 -23.58 -14.50
CA GLY A 150 -17.62 -22.75 -13.81
C GLY A 150 -16.84 -21.86 -14.77
N ILE A 151 -16.33 -22.41 -15.88
CA ILE A 151 -15.64 -21.63 -16.91
C ILE A 151 -16.56 -20.56 -17.50
N LEU A 152 -17.82 -20.91 -17.81
CA LEU A 152 -18.80 -19.96 -18.32
C LEU A 152 -19.10 -18.87 -17.28
N TRP A 153 -19.28 -19.24 -16.01
CA TRP A 153 -19.52 -18.30 -14.91
C TRP A 153 -18.40 -17.26 -14.82
N ARG A 154 -17.14 -17.69 -14.87
CA ARG A 154 -15.99 -16.79 -14.81
C ARG A 154 -15.87 -15.92 -16.06
N ARG A 155 -16.17 -16.46 -17.23
CA ARG A 155 -16.23 -15.67 -18.47
C ARG A 155 -17.25 -14.55 -18.39
N LYS A 156 -18.45 -14.86 -17.87
CA LYS A 156 -19.51 -13.86 -17.67
C LYS A 156 -19.08 -12.77 -16.69
N PHE A 157 -18.39 -13.14 -15.61
CA PHE A 157 -17.80 -12.16 -14.70
C PHE A 157 -16.79 -11.26 -15.42
N THR A 158 -15.78 -11.87 -16.03
CA THR A 158 -14.64 -11.16 -16.64
C THR A 158 -15.10 -10.16 -17.69
N ILE A 159 -15.91 -10.56 -18.66
CA ILE A 159 -16.34 -9.67 -19.74
C ILE A 159 -17.27 -8.55 -19.22
N ASN A 160 -18.19 -8.85 -18.30
CA ASN A 160 -19.04 -7.80 -17.72
C ASN A 160 -18.22 -6.81 -16.89
N TRP A 161 -17.23 -7.30 -16.14
CA TRP A 161 -16.31 -6.48 -15.35
C TRP A 161 -15.46 -5.57 -16.24
N LEU A 162 -14.94 -6.07 -17.37
CA LEU A 162 -14.21 -5.27 -18.35
C LEU A 162 -15.05 -4.12 -18.94
N TYR A 163 -16.32 -4.38 -19.24
CA TYR A 163 -17.23 -3.34 -19.69
C TYR A 163 -17.46 -2.27 -18.61
N ASP A 164 -17.69 -2.67 -17.37
CA ASP A 164 -17.90 -1.74 -16.27
C ASP A 164 -16.60 -0.94 -15.98
N LEU A 165 -15.42 -1.58 -16.06
CA LEU A 165 -14.12 -0.92 -15.92
C LEU A 165 -13.94 0.19 -16.95
N VAL A 166 -14.11 -0.13 -18.24
CA VAL A 166 -13.87 0.84 -19.30
C VAL A 166 -14.84 2.02 -19.20
N ASN A 167 -16.09 1.76 -18.80
CA ASN A 167 -17.08 2.81 -18.55
C ASN A 167 -16.68 3.72 -17.38
N GLU A 168 -16.14 3.15 -16.31
CA GLU A 168 -15.75 3.90 -15.13
C GLU A 168 -14.46 4.72 -15.36
N TYR A 169 -13.43 4.09 -15.94
CA TYR A 169 -12.14 4.74 -16.22
C TYR A 169 -12.28 5.96 -17.15
N SER A 170 -13.21 5.88 -18.10
CA SER A 170 -13.44 6.94 -19.09
C SER A 170 -14.59 7.89 -18.73
N SER A 171 -15.23 7.69 -17.58
CA SER A 171 -16.43 8.42 -17.16
C SER A 171 -16.24 9.93 -17.20
N TRP A 172 -15.10 10.41 -16.70
CA TRP A 172 -14.75 11.82 -16.68
C TRP A 172 -14.68 12.40 -18.10
N GLU A 173 -13.95 11.76 -19.00
CA GLU A 173 -13.77 12.24 -20.37
C GLU A 173 -15.08 12.24 -21.15
N GLN A 174 -15.89 11.18 -21.02
CA GLN A 174 -17.22 11.11 -21.63
C GLN A 174 -18.14 12.22 -21.11
N THR A 175 -18.06 12.54 -19.81
CA THR A 175 -18.88 13.59 -19.19
C THR A 175 -18.47 14.97 -19.70
N GLN A 176 -17.17 15.24 -19.88
CA GLN A 176 -16.69 16.50 -20.45
C GLN A 176 -17.08 16.68 -21.92
N ARG A 177 -17.02 15.59 -22.72
CA ARG A 177 -17.37 15.62 -24.14
C ARG A 177 -18.89 15.64 -24.39
N GLY A 178 -19.68 15.12 -23.45
CA GLY A 178 -21.13 14.91 -23.66
C GLY A 178 -21.45 13.84 -24.71
N GLU A 179 -20.46 13.05 -25.12
CA GLU A 179 -20.57 12.02 -26.14
C GLU A 179 -20.75 10.63 -25.52
N ARG A 180 -21.54 9.77 -26.18
CA ARG A 180 -21.81 8.39 -25.73
C ARG A 180 -20.87 7.34 -26.32
N CYS A 181 -20.05 7.73 -27.30
CA CYS A 181 -19.12 6.83 -27.97
C CYS A 181 -17.67 7.26 -27.70
N PHE A 182 -16.80 6.27 -27.55
CA PHE A 182 -15.36 6.43 -27.45
C PHE A 182 -14.80 6.87 -28.79
N SER A 183 -13.98 7.92 -28.75
CA SER A 183 -13.15 8.32 -29.87
C SER A 183 -12.03 7.31 -30.10
N ASP A 184 -11.57 7.21 -31.35
CA ASP A 184 -10.41 6.41 -31.75
C ASP A 184 -9.12 6.85 -31.04
N ASP A 185 -9.07 8.11 -30.60
CA ASP A 185 -7.91 8.76 -29.99
C ASP A 185 -8.00 8.85 -28.46
N VAL A 186 -8.85 8.03 -27.82
CA VAL A 186 -8.89 7.99 -26.35
C VAL A 186 -7.55 7.49 -25.83
N ASP A 187 -6.88 8.36 -25.07
CA ASP A 187 -5.60 8.04 -24.44
C ASP A 187 -5.85 7.25 -23.14
N TRP A 188 -5.75 5.93 -23.26
CA TRP A 188 -5.86 4.99 -22.15
C TRP A 188 -4.59 4.91 -21.28
N SER A 189 -3.53 5.65 -21.64
CA SER A 189 -2.29 5.64 -20.87
C SER A 189 -2.50 6.24 -19.47
N PRO A 190 -1.63 5.92 -18.51
CA PRO A 190 -1.67 6.52 -17.18
C PRO A 190 -1.49 8.05 -17.24
N SER A 191 -0.76 8.53 -18.25
CA SER A 191 -0.54 9.94 -18.56
C SER A 191 -1.69 10.62 -19.33
N GLY A 192 -2.66 9.84 -19.82
CA GLY A 192 -3.80 10.35 -20.58
C GLY A 192 -4.83 11.05 -19.70
N PRO A 193 -5.80 11.79 -20.28
CA PRO A 193 -6.73 12.63 -19.51
C PRO A 193 -7.49 11.87 -18.41
N SER A 194 -7.94 10.64 -18.69
CA SER A 194 -8.60 9.78 -17.68
C SER A 194 -7.65 9.29 -16.57
N GLY A 195 -6.46 8.80 -16.95
CA GLY A 195 -5.43 8.39 -15.98
C GLY A 195 -4.97 9.56 -15.11
N SER A 196 -4.88 10.74 -15.73
CA SER A 196 -4.44 11.98 -15.11
C SER A 196 -5.36 12.48 -13.98
N GLN A 197 -6.65 12.19 -14.11
CA GLN A 197 -7.66 12.53 -13.11
C GLN A 197 -7.75 11.48 -12.00
N GLY A 198 -7.11 10.33 -12.17
CA GLY A 198 -7.11 9.22 -11.22
C GLY A 198 -8.53 8.75 -10.93
N THR A 199 -9.36 8.53 -11.95
CA THR A 199 -10.79 8.25 -11.79
C THR A 199 -11.06 6.98 -10.96
N LEU A 200 -10.11 6.04 -10.95
CA LEU A 200 -10.18 4.84 -10.12
C LEU A 200 -8.82 4.49 -9.53
N LEU A 201 -8.74 4.45 -8.19
CA LEU A 201 -7.48 4.16 -7.48
C LEU A 201 -7.03 2.71 -7.70
N GLY A 202 -5.72 2.52 -7.80
CA GLY A 202 -5.05 1.25 -7.98
C GLY A 202 -4.99 0.78 -9.44
N LEU A 203 -5.56 1.53 -10.39
CA LEU A 203 -5.62 1.14 -11.79
C LEU A 203 -4.83 2.00 -12.77
N THR A 204 -4.19 3.08 -12.31
CA THR A 204 -3.43 3.99 -13.17
C THR A 204 -2.34 3.22 -13.95
N ASP A 205 -1.63 2.30 -13.31
CA ASP A 205 -0.65 1.41 -13.97
C ASP A 205 -1.27 0.10 -14.52
N PHE A 206 -2.46 -0.27 -14.02
CA PHE A 206 -3.16 -1.51 -14.39
C PHE A 206 -3.90 -1.40 -15.72
N ALA A 207 -4.58 -0.28 -16.01
CA ALA A 207 -5.31 -0.12 -17.28
C ALA A 207 -4.36 -0.16 -18.49
N ALA A 208 -3.10 0.24 -18.30
CA ALA A 208 -2.05 0.21 -19.30
C ALA A 208 -1.33 -1.15 -19.42
N SER A 209 -1.50 -2.06 -18.46
CA SER A 209 -0.83 -3.37 -18.46
C SER A 209 -1.84 -4.50 -18.38
N SER A 210 -1.85 -5.40 -19.36
CA SER A 210 -2.89 -6.42 -19.63
C SER A 210 -3.08 -7.51 -18.54
N ASN A 211 -2.98 -7.17 -17.26
CA ASN A 211 -2.85 -8.05 -16.09
C ASN A 211 -4.19 -8.51 -15.50
N PHE A 212 -5.13 -8.86 -16.37
CA PHE A 212 -6.48 -9.31 -15.98
C PHE A 212 -6.50 -10.60 -15.14
N SER A 213 -5.41 -11.38 -15.13
CA SER A 213 -5.29 -12.61 -14.34
C SER A 213 -5.47 -12.36 -12.84
N GLY A 214 -4.84 -11.31 -12.28
CA GLY A 214 -4.90 -11.05 -10.83
C GLY A 214 -6.32 -10.75 -10.32
N ILE A 215 -7.11 -10.06 -11.15
CA ILE A 215 -8.52 -9.76 -10.86
C ILE A 215 -9.37 -11.03 -10.87
N VAL A 216 -9.22 -11.82 -11.93
CA VAL A 216 -9.98 -13.05 -12.12
C VAL A 216 -9.65 -14.05 -11.02
N ASP A 217 -8.37 -14.26 -10.73
CA ASP A 217 -7.92 -15.22 -9.73
C ASP A 217 -8.39 -14.81 -8.32
N ALA A 218 -8.24 -13.54 -7.92
CA ALA A 218 -8.69 -13.07 -6.61
C ALA A 218 -10.22 -13.22 -6.42
N THR A 219 -11.01 -12.94 -7.47
CA THR A 219 -12.47 -13.14 -7.42
C THR A 219 -12.84 -14.62 -7.41
N CYS A 220 -12.15 -15.47 -8.16
CA CYS A 220 -12.34 -16.93 -8.13
C CYS A 220 -12.08 -17.48 -6.73
N VAL A 221 -10.96 -17.10 -6.08
CA VAL A 221 -10.62 -17.57 -4.72
C VAL A 221 -11.70 -17.16 -3.72
N LYS A 222 -12.19 -15.91 -3.79
CA LYS A 222 -13.33 -15.45 -2.96
C LYS A 222 -14.57 -16.33 -3.11
N SER A 223 -14.81 -16.83 -4.32
CA SER A 223 -15.94 -17.71 -4.63
C SER A 223 -15.67 -19.20 -4.37
N GLY A 224 -14.55 -19.55 -3.74
CA GLY A 224 -14.19 -20.93 -3.41
C GLY A 224 -13.53 -21.68 -4.57
N TRP A 225 -12.98 -20.98 -5.56
CA TRP A 225 -12.26 -21.60 -6.68
C TRP A 225 -10.77 -21.21 -6.66
N SER A 226 -9.91 -22.21 -6.46
CA SER A 226 -8.46 -22.09 -6.55
C SER A 226 -7.85 -23.19 -7.44
N LEU A 227 -6.55 -23.11 -7.69
CA LEU A 227 -5.77 -24.06 -8.47
C LEU A 227 -4.81 -24.84 -7.57
N CYS A 228 -4.69 -26.15 -7.78
CA CYS A 228 -3.63 -26.95 -7.17
C CYS A 228 -2.27 -26.75 -7.87
N SER A 229 -1.18 -27.20 -7.26
CA SER A 229 0.19 -27.13 -7.82
C SER A 229 0.33 -27.80 -9.19
N HIS A 230 -0.51 -28.79 -9.47
CA HIS A 230 -0.62 -29.50 -10.76
C HIS A 230 -1.63 -28.86 -11.71
N GLY A 231 -2.15 -27.68 -11.35
CA GLY A 231 -3.15 -26.84 -12.01
C GLY A 231 -4.41 -27.56 -12.46
N GLY A 232 -4.89 -28.44 -11.61
CA GLY A 232 -6.32 -28.70 -11.57
C GLY A 232 -7.06 -27.72 -10.68
N HIS A 233 -8.38 -27.76 -10.75
CA HIS A 233 -9.26 -26.92 -9.94
C HIS A 233 -9.50 -27.55 -8.57
N ILE A 234 -9.43 -26.72 -7.53
CA ILE A 234 -9.93 -26.99 -6.18
C ILE A 234 -11.18 -26.12 -6.01
N LEU A 235 -12.31 -26.75 -5.71
CA LEU A 235 -13.61 -26.11 -5.57
C LEU A 235 -14.15 -26.39 -4.17
N GLU A 236 -14.38 -25.32 -3.41
CA GLU A 236 -14.82 -25.35 -2.03
C GLU A 236 -15.99 -24.38 -1.83
N ALA A 237 -16.62 -24.43 -0.67
CA ALA A 237 -17.62 -23.45 -0.29
C ALA A 237 -16.99 -22.04 -0.27
N PRO A 238 -17.71 -21.00 -0.75
CA PRO A 238 -17.20 -19.63 -0.70
C PRO A 238 -16.98 -19.18 0.74
N ALA A 239 -15.98 -18.31 0.94
CA ALA A 239 -15.63 -17.83 2.26
C ALA A 239 -16.81 -17.07 2.90
N ALA A 240 -17.36 -17.63 3.98
CA ALA A 240 -18.50 -17.06 4.67
C ALA A 240 -18.16 -15.68 5.25
N GLY A 241 -18.91 -14.65 4.85
CA GLY A 241 -18.80 -13.30 5.42
C GLY A 241 -17.66 -12.44 4.88
N PHE A 242 -16.84 -12.91 3.95
CA PHE A 242 -15.78 -12.08 3.37
C PHE A 242 -16.35 -10.98 2.45
N LEU A 243 -16.00 -9.73 2.74
CA LEU A 243 -16.34 -8.57 1.91
C LEU A 243 -15.07 -8.00 1.28
N ALA A 244 -15.04 -7.85 -0.05
CA ALA A 244 -13.88 -7.30 -0.76
C ALA A 244 -13.53 -5.88 -0.28
N ILE A 245 -14.52 -5.11 0.14
CA ILE A 245 -14.38 -3.73 0.63
C ILE A 245 -14.07 -3.63 2.13
N ARG A 246 -13.83 -4.75 2.84
CA ARG A 246 -13.63 -4.79 4.32
C ARG A 246 -12.61 -3.76 4.81
N ASP A 247 -11.42 -3.76 4.21
CA ASP A 247 -10.31 -2.90 4.67
C ASP A 247 -10.41 -1.46 4.13
N ILE A 248 -11.20 -1.24 3.08
CA ILE A 248 -11.55 0.11 2.60
C ILE A 248 -12.56 0.76 3.56
N LYS A 249 -13.55 -0.01 4.02
CA LYS A 249 -14.56 0.46 4.96
C LYS A 249 -13.96 0.94 6.28
N SER A 250 -12.82 0.39 6.71
CA SER A 250 -12.15 0.91 7.91
C SER A 250 -11.56 2.30 7.69
N ILE A 251 -11.14 2.70 6.49
CA ILE A 251 -10.72 4.09 6.19
C ILE A 251 -11.89 5.05 6.13
N ILE A 252 -12.96 4.63 5.45
CA ILE A 252 -14.09 5.51 5.08
C ILE A 252 -15.09 5.72 6.22
N ASP A 253 -15.10 4.83 7.21
CA ASP A 253 -15.95 4.88 8.40
C ASP A 253 -17.44 4.59 8.12
N GLU A 254 -17.72 3.44 7.50
CA GLU A 254 -19.08 2.87 7.40
C GLU A 254 -19.38 1.83 8.50
N ARG A 255 -18.68 1.83 9.64
CA ARG A 255 -19.04 0.95 10.77
C ARG A 255 -20.12 1.62 11.64
N PRO A 256 -21.23 0.92 11.96
CA PRO A 256 -22.14 1.36 13.02
C PRO A 256 -21.38 1.45 14.35
N GLU A 257 -21.70 2.46 15.17
CA GLU A 257 -21.02 2.74 16.44
C GLU A 257 -21.06 1.56 17.45
N ASP A 258 -22.00 0.62 17.25
CA ASP A 258 -22.27 -0.50 18.16
C ASP A 258 -21.29 -1.69 18.03
N GLU A 259 -20.48 -1.77 16.95
CA GLU A 259 -19.50 -2.85 16.75
C GLU A 259 -18.08 -2.51 17.24
N ALA A 260 -17.87 -1.30 17.78
CA ALA A 260 -16.58 -0.84 18.29
C ALA A 260 -16.04 -1.64 19.50
N GLY A 261 -16.81 -2.59 20.01
CA GLY A 261 -16.49 -3.35 21.22
C GLY A 261 -15.50 -4.49 21.04
N HIS A 262 -15.35 -5.09 19.86
CA HIS A 262 -14.59 -6.32 19.68
C HIS A 262 -13.77 -6.29 18.38
N ASP A 263 -12.57 -5.72 18.38
CA ASP A 263 -11.59 -6.11 17.36
C ASP A 263 -10.14 -5.96 17.85
N HIS A 264 -9.39 -7.05 17.69
CA HIS A 264 -7.97 -7.17 18.02
C HIS A 264 -7.11 -6.48 16.94
N SER A 265 -7.37 -5.21 16.66
CA SER A 265 -6.50 -4.42 15.80
C SER A 265 -5.37 -3.81 16.63
N CYS A 266 -4.13 -4.01 16.19
CA CYS A 266 -2.97 -3.24 16.63
C CYS A 266 -3.38 -1.76 16.69
N GLY A 267 -3.19 -1.08 17.82
CA GLY A 267 -3.67 0.29 18.10
C GLY A 267 -3.08 1.41 17.23
N CYS A 268 -2.61 1.07 16.03
CA CYS A 268 -1.92 1.92 15.07
C CYS A 268 -2.70 2.14 13.77
N CYS A 269 -3.77 1.37 13.52
CA CYS A 269 -4.40 1.31 12.20
C CYS A 269 -5.17 2.58 11.84
N TYR A 270 -5.09 2.97 10.56
CA TYR A 270 -5.80 4.03 9.80
C TYR A 270 -7.34 4.05 9.88
N ALA A 271 -7.93 3.37 10.87
CA ALA A 271 -9.36 3.32 11.08
C ALA A 271 -9.93 4.74 11.23
N SER A 272 -10.99 5.02 10.47
CA SER A 272 -11.71 6.30 10.48
C SER A 272 -10.83 7.51 10.08
N HIS A 273 -9.78 7.31 9.26
CA HIS A 273 -8.87 8.37 8.82
C HIS A 273 -9.60 9.62 8.30
N LEU A 274 -10.63 9.44 7.45
CA LEU A 274 -11.38 10.57 6.89
C LEU A 274 -12.07 11.40 7.98
N ARG A 275 -12.74 10.73 8.92
CA ARG A 275 -13.39 11.37 10.06
C ARG A 275 -12.38 12.11 10.93
N PHE A 276 -11.21 11.54 11.20
CA PHE A 276 -10.17 12.20 11.97
C PHE A 276 -9.57 13.40 11.21
N CYS A 277 -9.34 13.31 9.91
CA CYS A 277 -8.90 14.46 9.11
C CYS A 277 -9.92 15.62 9.15
N GLN A 278 -11.22 15.33 9.01
CA GLN A 278 -12.29 16.32 9.13
C GLN A 278 -12.32 16.98 10.51
N ARG A 279 -12.26 16.17 11.58
CA ARG A 279 -12.22 16.66 12.96
C ARG A 279 -10.99 17.51 13.24
N LEU A 280 -9.83 17.10 12.74
CA LEU A 280 -8.58 17.84 12.90
C LEU A 280 -8.66 19.18 12.18
N ALA A 281 -9.11 19.19 10.92
CA ALA A 281 -9.32 20.40 10.14
C ALA A 281 -10.25 21.39 10.87
N GLN A 282 -11.38 20.92 11.39
CA GLN A 282 -12.32 21.73 12.17
C GLN A 282 -11.66 22.27 13.45
N LYS A 283 -10.93 21.42 14.19
CA LYS A 283 -10.23 21.80 15.41
C LYS A 283 -9.20 22.90 15.15
N LEU A 284 -8.43 22.80 14.07
CA LEU A 284 -7.45 23.81 13.68
C LEU A 284 -8.11 25.15 13.35
N GLN A 285 -9.28 25.15 12.69
CA GLN A 285 -10.02 26.38 12.41
C GLN A 285 -10.43 27.12 13.70
N THR A 286 -10.71 26.41 14.80
CA THR A 286 -11.03 27.06 16.09
C THR A 286 -9.83 27.79 16.73
N ARG A 287 -8.60 27.49 16.29
CA ARG A 287 -7.36 28.10 16.80
C ARG A 287 -6.89 29.33 15.98
N GLN A 288 -7.68 29.78 15.01
CA GLN A 288 -7.34 30.89 14.10
C GLN A 288 -7.21 32.29 14.76
N ASP A 289 -7.35 32.42 16.08
CA ASP A 289 -7.32 33.72 16.77
C ASP A 289 -6.06 33.91 17.66
N ILE A 290 -5.13 32.96 17.70
CA ILE A 290 -3.98 32.95 18.62
C ILE A 290 -2.72 33.53 17.94
N GLY A 291 -2.20 34.65 18.45
CA GLY A 291 -1.18 35.47 17.78
C GLY A 291 0.17 34.79 17.47
N MET A 292 0.62 33.85 18.31
CA MET A 292 1.89 33.12 18.08
C MET A 292 1.82 32.25 16.83
N TYR A 293 0.65 31.66 16.57
CA TYR A 293 0.36 30.93 15.35
C TYR A 293 -0.23 31.92 14.35
N ASN A 294 0.56 32.75 13.68
CA ASN A 294 0.02 33.71 12.70
C ASN A 294 -1.00 33.03 11.77
N CYS A 295 -2.28 33.29 12.04
CA CYS A 295 -3.30 32.26 12.00
C CYS A 295 -3.64 31.80 10.60
N ASN A 296 -3.31 32.62 9.60
CA ASN A 296 -3.57 32.32 8.21
C ASN A 296 -2.36 31.68 7.50
N ALA A 297 -1.15 31.83 8.02
CA ALA A 297 0.06 31.39 7.31
C ALA A 297 0.42 29.91 7.54
N ILE A 298 -0.13 29.28 8.59
CA ILE A 298 0.16 27.87 8.94
C ILE A 298 -1.13 27.03 8.96
N ILE A 299 -2.20 27.51 9.61
CA ILE A 299 -3.46 26.75 9.74
C ILE A 299 -4.12 26.54 8.38
N GLN A 300 -4.23 27.57 7.54
CA GLN A 300 -4.86 27.44 6.22
C GLN A 300 -4.16 26.39 5.34
N PRO A 301 -2.82 26.41 5.18
CA PRO A 301 -2.11 25.35 4.46
C PRO A 301 -2.27 23.95 5.09
N ALA A 302 -2.22 23.84 6.43
CA ALA A 302 -2.40 22.57 7.12
C ALA A 302 -3.81 21.99 6.92
N THR A 303 -4.84 22.83 7.07
CA THR A 303 -6.24 22.46 6.79
C THR A 303 -6.45 22.11 5.32
N HIS A 304 -5.84 22.83 4.40
CA HIS A 304 -5.94 22.54 2.97
C HIS A 304 -5.41 21.14 2.62
N VAL A 305 -4.26 20.74 3.19
CA VAL A 305 -3.69 19.39 3.00
C VAL A 305 -4.66 18.32 3.50
N LEU A 306 -5.26 18.50 4.68
CA LEU A 306 -6.24 17.55 5.23
C LEU A 306 -7.53 17.48 4.40
N SER A 307 -8.11 18.64 4.06
CA SER A 307 -9.34 18.71 3.25
C SER A 307 -9.14 18.10 1.87
N TRP A 308 -7.99 18.34 1.23
CA TRP A 308 -7.66 17.74 -0.05
C TRP A 308 -7.65 16.20 0.03
N SER A 309 -7.04 15.62 1.06
CA SER A 309 -7.01 14.17 1.23
C SER A 309 -8.40 13.58 1.46
N VAL A 310 -9.24 14.27 2.23
CA VAL A 310 -10.63 13.86 2.47
C VAL A 310 -11.42 13.87 1.17
N GLU A 311 -11.44 15.00 0.46
CA GLU A 311 -12.16 15.16 -0.82
C GLU A 311 -11.68 14.14 -1.86
N TYR A 312 -10.36 13.91 -1.93
CA TYR A 312 -9.77 13.00 -2.90
C TYR A 312 -10.17 11.54 -2.64
N LEU A 313 -10.11 11.08 -1.38
CA LEU A 313 -10.41 9.69 -1.02
C LEU A 313 -11.91 9.43 -0.96
N GLU A 314 -12.73 10.34 -0.41
CA GLU A 314 -14.19 10.20 -0.34
C GLU A 314 -14.84 10.03 -1.71
N SER A 315 -14.30 10.70 -2.73
CA SER A 315 -14.84 10.66 -4.08
C SER A 315 -14.41 9.43 -4.89
N ARG A 316 -13.36 8.71 -4.48
CA ARG A 316 -12.71 7.68 -5.32
C ARG A 316 -12.53 6.32 -4.67
N LEU A 317 -12.21 6.25 -3.38
CA LEU A 317 -11.88 5.00 -2.73
C LEU A 317 -13.16 4.19 -2.50
N GLY A 318 -13.24 3.00 -3.10
CA GLY A 318 -14.42 2.13 -2.96
C GLY A 318 -15.69 2.62 -3.66
N ARG A 319 -15.60 3.66 -4.51
CA ARG A 319 -16.75 4.26 -5.19
C ARG A 319 -16.58 4.24 -6.71
N CYS A 320 -17.72 4.17 -7.41
CA CYS A 320 -17.83 4.26 -8.86
C CYS A 320 -18.78 5.41 -9.23
N ASN A 321 -18.42 6.21 -10.23
CA ASN A 321 -19.23 7.29 -10.77
C ASN A 321 -20.46 6.78 -11.53
N SER A 322 -20.43 5.52 -12.01
CA SER A 322 -21.54 4.91 -12.77
C SER A 322 -22.88 4.83 -12.02
N GLU A 323 -22.90 5.08 -10.70
CA GLU A 323 -24.10 5.03 -9.86
C GLU A 323 -24.76 6.37 -9.55
N SER A 324 -24.01 7.48 -9.58
CA SER A 324 -24.56 8.83 -9.39
C SER A 324 -25.28 9.37 -10.63
N VAL A 325 -25.55 8.50 -11.61
CA VAL A 325 -26.04 8.89 -12.93
C VAL A 325 -27.54 9.15 -12.89
N LEU A 326 -27.90 10.43 -12.91
CA LEU A 326 -29.22 10.93 -13.29
C LEU A 326 -29.62 10.40 -14.68
N GLU A 327 -30.91 10.19 -14.93
CA GLU A 327 -31.44 9.83 -16.26
C GLU A 327 -30.83 10.75 -17.36
N GLY A 328 -30.04 10.16 -18.26
CA GLY A 328 -29.47 10.86 -19.42
C GLY A 328 -27.95 10.95 -19.50
N ALA A 329 -27.19 10.59 -18.45
CA ALA A 329 -25.72 10.67 -18.50
C ALA A 329 -25.10 9.69 -19.52
N PRO A 330 -23.89 9.98 -20.04
CA PRO A 330 -23.27 9.18 -21.11
C PRO A 330 -22.83 7.77 -20.66
N ILE A 331 -22.69 7.53 -19.35
CA ILE A 331 -22.15 6.29 -18.79
C ILE A 331 -23.27 5.27 -18.53
N PRO A 332 -23.16 4.02 -19.03
CA PRO A 332 -24.11 2.95 -18.72
C PRO A 332 -24.09 2.53 -17.24
N PRO A 333 -25.23 2.12 -16.65
CA PRO A 333 -25.24 1.54 -15.30
C PRO A 333 -24.47 0.22 -15.27
N SER A 334 -23.99 -0.16 -14.08
CA SER A 334 -23.29 -1.43 -13.87
C SER A 334 -24.18 -2.63 -14.22
N ARG A 335 -23.54 -3.67 -14.76
CA ARG A 335 -24.21 -4.92 -15.19
C ARG A 335 -24.40 -5.93 -14.07
N PHE A 336 -23.80 -5.69 -12.91
CA PHE A 336 -23.85 -6.61 -11.77
C PHE A 336 -25.02 -6.33 -10.83
N GLY A 337 -25.70 -5.18 -10.96
CA GLY A 337 -26.82 -4.82 -10.08
C GLY A 337 -26.42 -4.62 -8.61
N VAL A 338 -25.11 -4.48 -8.33
CA VAL A 338 -24.54 -4.25 -7.01
C VAL A 338 -23.93 -2.85 -6.98
N PRO A 339 -24.17 -2.07 -5.91
CA PRO A 339 -23.51 -0.79 -5.73
C PRO A 339 -21.97 -0.89 -5.75
N HIS A 340 -21.32 0.03 -6.45
CA HIS A 340 -19.88 0.11 -6.65
C HIS A 340 -19.27 -1.25 -7.03
N SER A 341 -19.92 -1.95 -7.97
CA SER A 341 -19.67 -3.37 -8.28
C SER A 341 -18.21 -3.71 -8.60
N LEU A 342 -17.46 -2.82 -9.26
CA LEU A 342 -16.03 -3.04 -9.52
C LEU A 342 -15.27 -3.30 -8.21
N TRP A 343 -15.51 -2.48 -7.18
CA TRP A 343 -14.93 -2.63 -5.85
C TRP A 343 -15.58 -3.77 -5.05
N ALA A 344 -16.91 -3.85 -5.03
CA ALA A 344 -17.63 -4.85 -4.24
C ALA A 344 -17.30 -6.31 -4.65
N LEU A 345 -16.94 -6.52 -5.92
CA LEU A 345 -16.71 -7.85 -6.48
C LEU A 345 -15.23 -8.19 -6.73
N SER A 346 -14.31 -7.21 -6.73
CA SER A 346 -12.89 -7.45 -7.00
C SER A 346 -12.01 -7.20 -5.77
N PRO A 347 -11.61 -8.27 -5.04
CA PRO A 347 -10.64 -8.14 -3.96
C PRO A 347 -9.31 -7.58 -4.43
N PHE A 348 -8.89 -7.94 -5.66
CA PHE A 348 -7.68 -7.40 -6.29
C PHE A 348 -7.73 -5.88 -6.38
N LEU A 349 -8.80 -5.34 -6.98
CA LEU A 349 -8.95 -3.89 -7.14
C LEU A 349 -8.96 -3.18 -5.79
N CYS A 350 -9.68 -3.74 -4.80
CA CYS A 350 -9.66 -3.22 -3.45
C CYS A 350 -8.25 -3.18 -2.86
N GLY A 351 -7.45 -4.23 -3.07
CA GLY A 351 -6.08 -4.30 -2.56
C GLY A 351 -5.16 -3.25 -3.19
N VAL A 352 -5.11 -3.17 -4.52
CA VAL A 352 -4.24 -2.18 -5.20
C VAL A 352 -4.71 -0.75 -4.97
N GLY A 353 -6.03 -0.50 -4.93
CA GLY A 353 -6.59 0.80 -4.65
C GLY A 353 -6.38 1.24 -3.18
N LEU A 354 -6.44 0.30 -2.25
CA LEU A 354 -6.13 0.57 -0.84
C LEU A 354 -4.63 0.86 -0.64
N ALA A 355 -3.74 0.14 -1.34
CA ALA A 355 -2.31 0.41 -1.29
C ALA A 355 -2.00 1.85 -1.78
N GLU A 356 -2.60 2.30 -2.88
CA GLU A 356 -2.46 3.68 -3.35
C GLU A 356 -3.04 4.68 -2.34
N ALA A 357 -4.22 4.39 -1.77
CA ALA A 357 -4.81 5.25 -0.74
C ALA A 357 -3.91 5.40 0.50
N LEU A 358 -3.25 4.33 0.95
CA LEU A 358 -2.31 4.40 2.09
C LEU A 358 -1.09 5.27 1.79
N GLN A 359 -0.59 5.28 0.55
CA GLN A 359 0.48 6.21 0.13
C GLN A 359 0.01 7.66 0.18
N ILE A 360 -1.22 7.92 -0.26
CA ILE A 360 -1.84 9.26 -0.18
C ILE A 360 -2.00 9.70 1.27
N ILE A 361 -2.53 8.84 2.13
CA ILE A 361 -2.69 9.08 3.57
C ILE A 361 -1.35 9.40 4.21
N TYR A 362 -0.33 8.57 3.94
CA TYR A 362 1.01 8.75 4.47
C TYR A 362 1.63 10.07 4.01
N SER A 363 1.57 10.38 2.71
CA SER A 363 2.14 11.61 2.16
C SER A 363 1.48 12.87 2.71
N THR A 364 0.16 12.84 2.88
CA THR A 364 -0.64 13.89 3.50
C THR A 364 -0.23 14.09 4.95
N GLY A 365 -0.10 13.00 5.71
CA GLY A 365 0.37 13.02 7.11
C GLY A 365 1.77 13.61 7.25
N MET A 366 2.72 13.17 6.42
CA MET A 366 4.09 13.71 6.43
C MET A 366 4.11 15.19 6.09
N ARG A 367 3.35 15.60 5.07
CA ARG A 367 3.25 17.01 4.68
C ARG A 367 2.60 17.86 5.78
N PHE A 368 1.56 17.33 6.41
CA PHE A 368 0.90 17.99 7.53
C PHE A 368 1.87 18.22 8.68
N LEU A 369 2.63 17.21 9.09
CA LEU A 369 3.62 17.31 10.17
C LEU A 369 4.78 18.29 9.86
N ASP A 370 5.17 18.41 8.59
CA ASP A 370 6.22 19.35 8.16
C ASP A 370 5.75 20.82 8.18
N ILE A 371 4.44 21.05 8.03
CA ILE A 371 3.79 22.38 8.07
C ILE A 371 3.35 22.73 9.50
N TYR A 372 2.58 21.83 10.13
CA TYR A 372 1.89 22.05 11.40
C TYR A 372 2.68 21.42 12.55
N PRO A 373 3.24 22.25 13.43
CA PRO A 373 4.35 21.79 14.23
C PRO A 373 4.07 21.47 15.68
N ILE A 374 2.90 21.90 16.18
CA ILE A 374 2.48 21.68 17.55
C ILE A 374 2.65 20.21 17.96
N PRO A 375 2.27 19.22 17.14
CA PRO A 375 2.45 17.81 17.46
C PRO A 375 3.92 17.45 17.73
N THR A 376 4.85 17.94 16.90
CA THR A 376 6.28 17.68 17.09
C THR A 376 6.81 18.39 18.34
N MET A 377 6.39 19.64 18.56
CA MET A 377 6.76 20.39 19.76
C MET A 377 6.24 19.73 21.05
N MET A 378 5.05 19.14 21.00
CA MET A 378 4.48 18.39 22.12
C MET A 378 5.29 17.13 22.44
N LEU A 379 5.74 16.39 21.42
CA LEU A 379 6.61 15.23 21.60
C LEU A 379 7.98 15.63 22.19
N HIS A 380 8.53 16.77 21.78
CA HIS A 380 9.76 17.33 22.34
C HIS A 380 9.58 17.75 23.81
N LEU A 381 8.48 18.45 24.09
CA LEU A 381 8.14 18.92 25.44
C LEU A 381 7.95 17.74 26.39
N GLU A 382 7.24 16.70 25.96
CA GLU A 382 7.10 15.47 26.72
C GLU A 382 8.45 14.90 27.15
N GLN A 383 9.34 14.73 26.18
CA GLN A 383 10.63 14.12 26.38
C GLN A 383 11.47 14.96 27.36
N MET A 384 11.38 16.29 27.27
CA MET A 384 12.02 17.19 28.23
C MET A 384 11.46 17.00 29.65
N ILE A 385 10.13 16.96 29.81
CA ILE A 385 9.49 16.74 31.12
C ILE A 385 9.93 15.39 31.71
N HIS A 386 9.97 14.35 30.88
CA HIS A 386 10.45 13.03 31.28
C HIS A 386 11.90 13.06 31.77
N ASN A 387 12.80 13.65 30.99
CA ASN A 387 14.21 13.75 31.34
C ASN A 387 14.44 14.53 32.65
N LYS A 388 13.66 15.59 32.88
CA LYS A 388 13.76 16.43 34.10
C LYS A 388 13.05 15.86 35.33
N GLY A 389 12.60 14.60 35.28
CA GLY A 389 11.99 13.92 36.42
C GLY A 389 10.53 14.30 36.69
N GLY A 390 9.83 14.88 35.71
CA GLY A 390 8.43 15.31 35.87
C GLY A 390 7.42 14.16 36.02
N TYR A 391 7.81 12.91 35.75
CA TYR A 391 6.96 11.72 35.84
C TYR A 391 7.48 10.72 36.89
N GLU A 392 7.80 11.16 38.10
CA GLU A 392 8.15 10.25 39.21
C GLU A 392 7.04 9.19 39.41
N GLY A 393 7.25 7.98 38.87
CA GLY A 393 6.41 6.80 39.09
C GLY A 393 5.14 6.66 38.23
N LYS A 394 4.98 7.35 37.09
CA LYS A 394 3.84 7.18 36.16
C LYS A 394 4.27 6.74 34.76
N GLU A 395 3.41 5.97 34.09
CA GLU A 395 3.64 5.47 32.72
C GLU A 395 3.99 6.61 31.75
N HIS A 396 4.99 6.35 30.90
CA HIS A 396 5.46 7.21 29.81
C HIS A 396 4.37 7.35 28.72
N ASP A 397 4.36 8.47 27.99
CA ASP A 397 3.61 8.68 26.73
C ASP A 397 2.37 9.61 26.78
N TRP A 398 2.15 10.47 27.80
CA TRP A 398 0.86 11.16 28.06
C TRP A 398 -0.37 10.21 28.05
N GLY A 399 -0.16 8.89 28.12
CA GLY A 399 -1.21 7.90 27.85
C GLY A 399 -1.57 7.72 26.37
N LEU A 400 -0.67 8.10 25.45
CA LEU A 400 -0.82 8.01 23.99
C LEU A 400 0.18 6.98 23.41
N PRO A 401 -0.22 5.71 23.25
CA PRO A 401 0.63 4.67 22.65
C PRO A 401 1.23 5.08 21.28
N LEU A 402 0.48 5.84 20.48
CA LEU A 402 0.92 6.36 19.19
C LEU A 402 2.11 7.34 19.27
N ALA A 403 2.33 8.01 20.40
CA ALA A 403 3.46 8.92 20.61
C ALA A 403 4.78 8.14 20.72
N GLY A 404 4.78 7.02 21.46
CA GLY A 404 5.93 6.10 21.51
C GLY A 404 6.27 5.53 20.13
N ILE A 405 5.25 5.21 19.33
CA ILE A 405 5.43 4.74 17.95
C ILE A 405 5.99 5.82 17.04
N MET A 406 5.53 7.08 17.15
CA MET A 406 6.13 8.20 16.43
C MET A 406 7.62 8.34 16.74
N ARG A 407 7.99 8.25 18.03
CA ARG A 407 9.40 8.33 18.44
C ARG A 407 10.23 7.21 17.83
N GLY A 408 9.71 5.98 17.82
CA GLY A 408 10.40 4.83 17.21
C GLY A 408 10.54 4.95 15.70
N LEU A 409 9.46 5.26 14.98
CA LEU A 409 9.45 5.24 13.52
C LEU A 409 10.06 6.48 12.87
N PHE A 410 9.94 7.64 13.53
CA PHE A 410 10.26 8.96 12.98
C PHE A 410 11.34 9.70 13.78
N ARG A 411 12.17 8.99 14.55
CA ARG A 411 13.24 9.57 15.38
C ARG A 411 14.08 10.64 14.65
N HIS A 412 14.59 10.32 13.47
CA HIS A 412 15.41 11.25 12.67
C HIS A 412 14.60 12.36 11.99
N CYS A 413 13.27 12.23 11.92
CA CYS A 413 12.40 13.32 11.49
C CYS A 413 12.05 14.24 12.66
N LEU A 414 12.04 13.72 13.89
CA LEU A 414 11.74 14.47 15.10
C LEU A 414 12.98 15.16 15.66
N TYR A 415 14.18 14.62 15.45
CA TYR A 415 15.40 15.12 16.05
C TYR A 415 16.53 15.20 15.00
N VAL A 416 17.35 16.24 15.07
CA VAL A 416 18.52 16.41 14.19
C VAL A 416 19.46 15.22 14.40
N GLU A 417 19.82 14.53 13.32
CA GLU A 417 20.58 13.27 13.34
C GLU A 417 19.92 12.14 14.17
N GLY A 418 18.66 12.29 14.59
CA GLY A 418 18.02 11.38 15.55
C GLY A 418 18.54 11.52 16.98
N LYS A 419 19.36 12.53 17.29
CA LYS A 419 19.95 12.73 18.62
C LYS A 419 19.13 13.72 19.43
N TRP A 420 18.84 13.35 20.68
CA TRP A 420 18.12 14.18 21.62
C TRP A 420 19.00 14.50 22.84
N PRO A 421 18.84 15.66 23.51
CA PRO A 421 19.58 15.99 24.72
C PRO A 421 19.44 14.94 25.83
N SER A 422 20.53 14.71 26.55
CA SER A 422 20.59 13.72 27.63
C SER A 422 19.71 14.11 28.82
N LYS A 423 19.47 13.16 29.73
CA LYS A 423 18.71 13.42 30.96
C LYS A 423 19.28 14.59 31.78
N ASP A 424 20.60 14.70 31.80
CA ASP A 424 21.35 15.71 32.56
C ASP A 424 21.62 17.00 31.76
N ALA A 425 21.11 17.10 30.53
CA ALA A 425 21.30 18.27 29.67
C ALA A 425 20.72 19.54 30.30
N ALA A 426 21.41 20.67 30.10
CA ALA A 426 20.90 21.99 30.50
C ALA A 426 19.67 22.39 29.67
N ASP A 427 18.80 23.24 30.22
CA ASP A 427 17.56 23.66 29.54
C ASP A 427 17.84 24.33 28.18
N GLU A 428 18.96 25.04 28.06
CA GLU A 428 19.41 25.67 26.81
C GLU A 428 19.69 24.65 25.69
N GLU A 429 20.14 23.44 26.02
CA GLU A 429 20.38 22.39 25.03
C GLU A 429 19.08 21.88 24.39
N TYR A 430 17.99 21.85 25.15
CA TYR A 430 16.65 21.50 24.64
C TYR A 430 16.13 22.55 23.65
N VAL A 431 16.32 23.83 23.99
CA VAL A 431 15.93 24.95 23.11
C VAL A 431 16.78 24.94 21.83
N ASN A 432 18.10 24.79 21.97
CA ASN A 432 19.02 24.73 20.83
C ASN A 432 18.71 23.53 19.91
N ALA A 433 18.35 22.37 20.46
CA ALA A 433 17.95 21.20 19.68
C ALA A 433 16.66 21.45 18.88
N LEU A 434 15.68 22.14 19.48
CA LEU A 434 14.43 22.51 18.79
C LEU A 434 14.68 23.54 17.68
N ASP A 435 15.52 24.54 17.93
CA ASP A 435 15.88 25.57 16.95
C ASP A 435 16.69 24.98 15.78
N ALA A 436 17.61 24.05 16.07
CA ALA A 436 18.35 23.30 15.06
C ALA A 436 17.41 22.46 14.20
N TRP A 437 16.46 21.74 14.83
CA TRP A 437 15.43 20.98 14.12
C TRP A 437 14.53 21.85 13.25
N ALA A 438 14.28 23.09 13.67
CA ALA A 438 13.46 24.03 12.93
C ALA A 438 14.22 24.75 11.80
N GLU A 439 15.53 24.54 11.66
CA GLU A 439 16.42 25.27 10.75
C GLU A 439 16.31 26.80 10.94
N GLY A 440 16.38 27.27 12.20
CA GLY A 440 16.27 28.70 12.56
C GLY A 440 14.96 29.05 13.25
N ASP A 441 14.47 30.30 13.10
CA ASP A 441 13.20 30.71 13.71
C ASP A 441 12.05 29.81 13.23
N VAL A 442 11.61 29.01 14.18
CA VAL A 442 10.48 28.09 14.15
C VAL A 442 9.27 28.67 13.41
N THR A 443 8.97 29.96 13.60
CA THR A 443 7.80 30.59 12.97
C THR A 443 8.07 31.02 11.52
N ALA A 444 9.21 31.67 11.26
CA ALA A 444 9.59 32.14 9.93
C ALA A 444 9.84 30.97 8.95
N THR A 445 10.61 29.96 9.36
CA THR A 445 10.93 28.81 8.51
C THR A 445 9.68 28.03 8.14
N ARG A 446 8.74 27.86 9.08
CA ARG A 446 7.47 27.14 8.81
C ARG A 446 6.52 27.91 7.90
N ARG A 447 6.46 29.25 8.00
CA ARG A 447 5.74 30.07 7.01
C ARG A 447 6.31 29.89 5.60
N LEU A 448 7.64 29.77 5.46
CA LEU A 448 8.26 29.48 4.17
C LEU A 448 7.89 28.08 3.66
N ARG A 449 7.92 27.06 4.54
CA ARG A 449 7.48 25.69 4.19
C ARG A 449 6.02 25.65 3.76
N ALA A 450 5.15 26.39 4.45
CA ALA A 450 3.73 26.52 4.14
C ALA A 450 3.47 27.24 2.81
N LYS A 451 4.37 28.14 2.38
CA LYS A 451 4.32 28.80 1.06
C LYS A 451 4.87 27.92 -0.08
N ARG A 452 5.64 26.88 0.21
CA ARG A 452 6.17 25.92 -0.80
C ARG A 452 5.14 24.89 -1.27
N VAL A 453 3.85 25.06 -0.91
CA VAL A 453 2.77 24.20 -1.43
C VAL A 453 2.75 24.35 -2.96
N LYS A 454 3.23 23.32 -3.65
CA LYS A 454 2.91 23.14 -5.07
C LYS A 454 1.51 22.57 -5.10
N ASN A 455 0.63 23.14 -5.93
CA ASN A 455 -0.58 22.43 -6.31
C ASN A 455 -0.17 21.06 -6.87
N PRO A 456 -0.89 19.97 -6.54
CA PRO A 456 -0.62 18.68 -7.14
C PRO A 456 -0.63 18.84 -8.68
N VAL A 457 0.38 18.28 -9.34
CA VAL A 457 0.48 18.36 -10.80
C VAL A 457 -0.75 17.66 -11.37
N PRO A 458 -1.55 18.32 -12.22
CA PRO A 458 -2.63 17.66 -12.92
C PRO A 458 -2.02 16.52 -13.74
N GLY A 459 -2.37 15.29 -13.41
CA GLY A 459 -1.96 14.14 -14.18
C GLY A 459 -0.84 13.26 -13.69
N GLY A 460 -0.29 13.52 -12.51
CA GLY A 460 0.53 12.54 -11.83
C GLY A 460 -0.10 12.16 -10.51
N VAL A 461 -0.48 10.90 -10.32
CA VAL A 461 -0.59 10.39 -8.95
C VAL A 461 0.22 9.12 -8.81
N ALA A 462 1.33 9.29 -8.09
CA ALA A 462 1.82 8.34 -7.10
C ALA A 462 1.89 9.01 -5.70
N CYS A 463 1.93 10.34 -5.61
CA CYS A 463 1.99 11.07 -4.34
C CYS A 463 1.72 12.57 -4.55
N PRO A 464 0.59 13.14 -4.08
CA PRO A 464 0.27 14.56 -4.27
C PRO A 464 1.27 15.51 -3.57
N PHE A 465 1.88 15.02 -2.49
CA PHE A 465 2.83 15.76 -1.68
C PHE A 465 4.17 14.99 -1.63
N PRO A 466 5.13 15.29 -2.52
CA PRO A 466 6.36 14.52 -2.64
C PRO A 466 7.14 14.54 -1.32
N VAL A 467 7.08 13.43 -0.58
CA VAL A 467 7.58 13.32 0.80
C VAL A 467 9.07 13.67 0.88
N ARG A 468 9.88 13.26 -0.10
CA ARG A 468 11.32 13.60 -0.17
C ARG A 468 11.61 15.11 -0.21
N GLN A 469 10.64 15.95 -0.57
CA GLN A 469 10.78 17.41 -0.62
C GLN A 469 10.40 18.09 0.72
N ASN A 470 9.87 17.35 1.69
CA ASN A 470 9.69 17.86 3.05
C ASN A 470 11.05 18.11 3.69
N VAL A 471 11.08 18.98 4.70
CA VAL A 471 12.34 19.31 5.38
C VAL A 471 12.66 18.26 6.43
N ASN A 472 11.75 18.08 7.39
CA ASN A 472 11.97 17.20 8.54
C ASN A 472 11.29 15.84 8.34
N PHE A 473 10.05 15.83 7.87
CA PHE A 473 9.27 14.61 7.62
C PHE A 473 9.44 14.11 6.19
N ASN A 474 10.68 13.79 5.82
CA ASN A 474 11.09 13.46 4.45
C ASN A 474 11.31 11.97 4.16
N LYS A 475 10.99 11.12 5.14
CA LYS A 475 11.15 9.67 5.02
C LYS A 475 9.97 9.03 4.31
N LEU A 476 10.25 8.15 3.36
CA LEU A 476 9.24 7.33 2.72
C LEU A 476 8.83 6.14 3.60
N SER A 477 7.59 5.68 3.40
CA SER A 477 7.18 4.36 3.83
C SER A 477 7.72 3.28 2.88
N HIS A 478 7.78 2.03 3.32
CA HIS A 478 8.27 0.96 2.43
C HIS A 478 7.35 0.76 1.23
N LEU A 479 6.04 0.89 1.43
CA LEU A 479 5.09 0.85 0.32
C LEU A 479 5.43 1.86 -0.79
N MET A 480 5.82 3.10 -0.43
CA MET A 480 6.28 4.10 -1.40
C MET A 480 7.66 3.79 -1.98
N ILE A 481 8.57 3.19 -1.22
CA ILE A 481 9.90 2.78 -1.71
C ILE A 481 9.77 1.72 -2.81
N TYR A 482 8.88 0.73 -2.62
CA TYR A 482 8.62 -0.29 -3.64
C TYR A 482 7.98 0.34 -4.89
N GLN A 483 7.03 1.26 -4.73
CA GLN A 483 6.43 1.98 -5.86
C GLN A 483 7.44 2.84 -6.62
N GLU A 484 8.29 3.62 -5.95
CA GLU A 484 9.35 4.43 -6.60
C GLU A 484 10.35 3.55 -7.38
N ALA A 485 10.50 2.29 -6.96
CA ALA A 485 11.32 1.29 -7.64
C ALA A 485 10.57 0.52 -8.74
N ASP A 486 9.38 0.98 -9.15
CA ASP A 486 8.53 0.32 -10.15
C ASP A 486 8.22 -1.13 -9.76
N TRP A 487 8.05 -1.36 -8.45
CA TRP A 487 7.80 -2.64 -7.81
C TRP A 487 8.87 -3.72 -8.06
N ASP A 488 10.06 -3.37 -8.58
CA ASP A 488 11.21 -4.28 -8.68
C ASP A 488 12.14 -4.10 -7.45
N PRO A 489 12.20 -5.08 -6.52
CA PRO A 489 13.04 -4.99 -5.34
C PRO A 489 14.51 -4.77 -5.67
N SER A 490 14.99 -5.19 -6.86
CA SER A 490 16.39 -5.00 -7.28
C SER A 490 16.72 -3.54 -7.61
N ARG A 491 15.72 -2.71 -7.95
CA ARG A 491 15.90 -1.27 -8.24
C ARG A 491 15.97 -0.40 -6.99
N ILE A 492 15.61 -0.93 -5.82
CA ILE A 492 15.67 -0.17 -4.56
C ILE A 492 17.14 0.10 -4.21
N HIS A 493 17.52 1.38 -4.17
CA HIS A 493 18.88 1.78 -3.79
C HIS A 493 19.14 1.57 -2.29
N TYR A 494 20.38 1.22 -1.91
CA TYR A 494 20.72 0.92 -0.52
C TYR A 494 20.45 2.10 0.43
N THR A 495 20.58 3.34 -0.04
CA THR A 495 20.29 4.55 0.77
C THR A 495 18.83 4.67 1.19
N SER A 496 17.92 4.02 0.47
CA SER A 496 16.48 3.97 0.80
C SER A 496 16.13 2.81 1.71
N LEU A 497 17.03 1.83 1.90
CA LEU A 497 16.76 0.68 2.76
C LEU A 497 16.89 1.05 4.23
N GLU A 498 15.96 0.51 5.01
CA GLU A 498 16.03 0.57 6.46
C GLU A 498 16.60 -0.74 7.04
N PRO A 499 17.41 -0.67 8.11
CA PRO A 499 18.18 -1.82 8.56
C PRO A 499 17.39 -3.04 9.01
N LYS A 500 16.12 -2.87 9.42
CA LYS A 500 15.32 -3.98 9.92
C LYS A 500 14.15 -4.34 8.99
N THR A 501 14.38 -4.23 7.69
CA THR A 501 13.54 -4.83 6.64
C THR A 501 14.08 -6.21 6.27
N ALA A 502 13.20 -7.07 5.77
CA ALA A 502 13.59 -8.35 5.17
C ALA A 502 14.52 -8.14 3.97
N LEU A 503 14.26 -7.11 3.14
CA LEU A 503 15.10 -6.80 1.98
C LEU A 503 16.52 -6.40 2.40
N ALA A 504 16.66 -5.58 3.45
CA ALA A 504 17.97 -5.23 4.00
C ALA A 504 18.67 -6.47 4.55
N ALA A 505 17.96 -7.33 5.29
CA ALA A 505 18.50 -8.55 5.88
C ALA A 505 19.06 -9.51 4.84
N VAL A 506 18.31 -9.75 3.77
CA VAL A 506 18.73 -10.62 2.67
C VAL A 506 19.91 -10.01 1.92
N ARG A 507 19.89 -8.72 1.60
CA ARG A 507 21.00 -8.06 0.91
C ARG A 507 22.28 -8.07 1.75
N LEU A 508 22.21 -7.74 3.04
CA LEU A 508 23.37 -7.79 3.94
C LEU A 508 23.95 -9.20 4.04
N SER A 509 23.12 -10.24 4.02
CA SER A 509 23.61 -11.61 4.08
C SER A 509 24.33 -12.09 2.83
N ARG A 510 24.18 -11.36 1.73
CA ARG A 510 24.85 -11.61 0.45
C ARG A 510 26.11 -10.77 0.29
N GLU A 511 26.38 -9.83 1.19
CA GLU A 511 27.60 -9.04 1.20
C GLU A 511 28.81 -9.90 1.61
N PRO A 512 30.00 -9.65 1.05
CA PRO A 512 31.23 -10.26 1.52
C PRO A 512 31.40 -10.01 3.02
N THR A 513 31.77 -11.05 3.78
CA THR A 513 31.78 -10.99 5.24
C THR A 513 32.80 -9.94 5.71
N TYR A 514 32.30 -8.87 6.33
CA TYR A 514 33.12 -7.81 6.95
C TYR A 514 34.03 -8.36 8.05
N PHE A 515 33.61 -9.45 8.69
CA PHE A 515 34.26 -10.06 9.84
C PHE A 515 34.40 -11.56 9.65
N ASP A 516 35.63 -12.06 9.59
CA ASP A 516 35.88 -13.50 9.64
C ASP A 516 35.83 -13.96 11.11
N LEU A 517 34.77 -14.72 11.44
CA LEU A 517 34.52 -15.25 12.79
C LEU A 517 35.64 -16.17 13.31
N PHE A 518 36.49 -16.70 12.43
CA PHE A 518 37.56 -17.64 12.79
C PHE A 518 38.93 -16.99 12.86
N THR A 519 39.20 -15.96 12.06
CA THR A 519 40.51 -15.28 12.02
C THR A 519 40.52 -13.93 12.73
N GLY A 520 39.35 -13.33 12.96
CA GLY A 520 39.20 -11.99 13.54
C GLY A 520 39.65 -10.85 12.62
N GLU A 521 40.00 -11.15 11.36
CA GLU A 521 40.38 -10.15 10.37
C GLU A 521 39.15 -9.40 9.84
N GLN A 522 39.27 -8.08 9.75
CA GLN A 522 38.24 -7.17 9.23
C GLN A 522 38.57 -6.79 7.79
N SER A 523 37.62 -7.01 6.88
CA SER A 523 37.69 -6.52 5.50
C SER A 523 37.09 -5.11 5.39
N GLU A 524 37.35 -4.38 4.30
CA GLU A 524 36.77 -3.05 4.11
C GLU A 524 35.23 -3.16 3.92
N PRO A 525 34.41 -2.41 4.68
CA PRO A 525 32.96 -2.54 4.61
C PRO A 525 32.44 -1.96 3.31
N THR A 526 31.51 -2.67 2.68
CA THR A 526 30.80 -2.14 1.49
C THR A 526 29.92 -0.95 1.87
N GLU A 527 29.52 -0.16 0.87
CA GLU A 527 28.68 1.02 1.10
C GLU A 527 27.34 0.67 1.77
N LEU A 528 26.78 -0.51 1.45
CA LEU A 528 25.58 -1.02 2.09
C LEU A 528 25.83 -1.31 3.58
N VAL A 529 26.93 -2.01 3.91
CA VAL A 529 27.31 -2.29 5.30
C VAL A 529 27.54 -0.99 6.09
N ARG A 530 28.23 -0.02 5.47
CA ARG A 530 28.47 1.30 6.06
C ARG A 530 27.16 2.07 6.29
N HIS A 531 26.28 2.13 5.29
CA HIS A 531 24.98 2.79 5.39
C HIS A 531 24.09 2.16 6.47
N MET A 532 24.04 0.83 6.55
CA MET A 532 23.28 0.15 7.60
C MET A 532 23.86 0.47 8.97
N TYR A 533 25.18 0.45 9.11
CA TYR A 533 25.84 0.84 10.36
C TYR A 533 25.49 2.28 10.78
N GLU A 534 25.54 3.24 9.86
CA GLU A 534 25.20 4.63 10.11
C GLU A 534 23.72 4.83 10.45
N LYS A 535 22.81 4.09 9.81
CA LYS A 535 21.36 4.20 10.03
C LYS A 535 20.84 3.42 11.24
N VAL A 536 21.50 2.34 11.65
CA VAL A 536 21.12 1.56 12.86
C VAL A 536 21.38 2.37 14.12
N GLY A 537 22.36 3.28 14.13
CA GLY A 537 22.48 4.34 15.14
C GLY A 537 22.21 3.89 16.59
N TRP A 538 22.85 2.81 17.05
CA TRP A 538 23.30 2.54 18.44
C TRP A 538 22.36 2.85 19.64
N ASP A 539 21.04 2.97 19.49
CA ASP A 539 20.13 3.36 20.58
C ASP A 539 18.75 2.67 20.52
N ASP A 540 18.64 1.47 19.96
CA ASP A 540 17.37 0.71 20.05
C ASP A 540 17.14 0.05 21.42
N ASP A 541 18.13 0.12 22.31
CA ASP A 541 17.88 -0.10 23.72
C ASP A 541 17.67 1.30 24.32
N TRP A 542 16.45 1.59 24.78
CA TRP A 542 16.06 2.83 25.46
C TRP A 542 16.92 3.15 26.71
N SER A 543 17.95 2.35 26.99
CA SER A 543 18.82 2.30 28.16
C SER A 543 20.16 3.04 28.00
N GLY A 544 20.50 3.56 26.81
CA GLY A 544 21.68 4.43 26.60
C GLY A 544 23.04 3.77 26.84
N HIS A 545 23.17 2.44 26.70
CA HIS A 545 24.45 1.75 26.84
C HIS A 545 25.26 1.74 25.53
N GLN A 546 26.49 2.26 25.57
CA GLN A 546 27.45 2.14 24.47
C GLN A 546 27.88 0.67 24.29
N MET A 547 27.54 0.07 23.15
CA MET A 547 28.09 -1.23 22.70
C MET A 547 29.37 -1.05 21.89
N SER A 548 30.07 -2.12 21.54
CA SER A 548 31.19 -2.07 20.57
C SER A 548 30.70 -2.28 19.14
N VAL A 549 31.50 -1.87 18.15
CA VAL A 549 31.19 -2.05 16.71
C VAL A 549 30.90 -3.51 16.35
N GLY A 550 31.68 -4.44 16.91
CA GLY A 550 31.50 -5.88 16.68
C GLY A 550 30.21 -6.43 17.30
N GLU A 551 29.86 -5.98 18.50
CA GLU A 551 28.65 -6.40 19.22
C GLU A 551 27.37 -5.91 18.52
N GLY A 552 27.38 -4.67 18.03
CA GLY A 552 26.27 -4.06 17.30
C GLY A 552 26.01 -4.79 15.97
N LEU A 553 27.06 -5.02 15.19
CA LEU A 553 26.95 -5.80 13.94
C LEU A 553 26.47 -7.23 14.20
N PHE A 554 27.00 -7.90 15.23
CA PHE A 554 26.56 -9.25 15.60
C PHE A 554 25.06 -9.32 15.94
N ARG A 555 24.56 -8.36 16.74
CA ARG A 555 23.12 -8.26 17.03
C ARG A 555 22.29 -7.90 15.80
N THR A 556 22.78 -7.03 14.92
CA THR A 556 22.12 -6.73 13.64
C THR A 556 22.02 -7.98 12.78
N PHE A 557 23.09 -8.75 12.62
CA PHE A 557 23.08 -10.01 11.87
C PHE A 557 22.13 -11.05 12.48
N LEU A 558 22.14 -11.22 13.80
CA LEU A 558 21.19 -12.11 14.51
C LEU A 558 19.73 -11.68 14.29
N THR A 559 19.45 -10.38 14.42
CA THR A 559 18.09 -9.84 14.22
C THR A 559 17.67 -9.98 12.75
N MET A 560 18.60 -9.78 11.82
CA MET A 560 18.37 -9.94 10.38
C MET A 560 18.16 -11.40 9.99
N ASP A 561 18.86 -12.34 10.60
CA ASP A 561 18.64 -13.78 10.38
C ASP A 561 17.21 -14.19 10.74
N LEU A 562 16.62 -13.60 11.79
CA LEU A 562 15.21 -13.79 12.15
C LEU A 562 14.23 -13.16 11.15
N LEU A 563 14.68 -12.18 10.36
CA LEU A 563 13.86 -11.46 9.37
C LEU A 563 13.98 -12.07 7.96
N LYS A 564 14.91 -12.99 7.74
CA LYS A 564 15.03 -13.68 6.45
C LYS A 564 13.80 -14.57 6.26
N PRO A 565 13.15 -14.53 5.09
CA PRO A 565 12.14 -15.52 4.78
C PRO A 565 12.77 -16.91 4.77
N ALA A 566 11.97 -17.93 5.10
CA ALA A 566 12.38 -19.30 4.85
C ALA A 566 12.69 -19.46 3.36
N LYS A 567 13.81 -20.10 3.02
CA LYS A 567 14.13 -20.37 1.61
C LYS A 567 12.97 -21.16 0.99
N ALA A 568 12.45 -20.66 -0.13
CA ALA A 568 11.48 -21.38 -0.91
C ALA A 568 12.10 -22.71 -1.37
N ASN A 569 11.65 -23.82 -0.81
CA ASN A 569 12.04 -25.14 -1.29
C ASN A 569 11.24 -25.42 -2.56
N VAL A 570 11.82 -25.07 -3.71
CA VAL A 570 11.27 -25.53 -4.98
C VAL A 570 11.67 -26.99 -5.14
N GLU A 571 10.76 -27.90 -4.80
CA GLU A 571 11.00 -29.32 -5.04
C GLU A 571 11.22 -29.57 -6.54
N GLN A 572 12.35 -30.20 -6.87
CA GLN A 572 12.62 -30.63 -8.25
C GLN A 572 11.62 -31.72 -8.61
N SER A 573 10.53 -31.33 -9.27
CA SER A 573 9.58 -32.28 -9.83
C SER A 573 10.31 -33.21 -10.81
N ALA A 574 10.04 -34.52 -10.74
CA ALA A 574 10.62 -35.51 -11.65
C ALA A 574 10.31 -35.26 -13.15
N VAL A 575 9.34 -34.37 -13.42
CA VAL A 575 8.91 -33.88 -14.74
C VAL A 575 9.88 -32.89 -15.37
N GLU A 576 10.60 -32.15 -14.54
CA GLU A 576 11.44 -31.03 -14.93
C GLU A 576 12.93 -31.37 -14.78
N LYS A 577 13.28 -32.66 -14.89
CA LYS A 577 14.69 -33.11 -15.00
C LYS A 577 15.44 -32.44 -16.16
N ASP A 578 14.72 -31.87 -17.11
CA ASP A 578 15.29 -31.12 -18.23
C ASP A 578 15.56 -29.64 -17.91
N LEU A 579 15.01 -29.07 -16.83
CA LEU A 579 15.30 -27.68 -16.44
C LEU A 579 16.69 -27.57 -15.83
N THR A 580 17.44 -26.55 -16.26
CA THR A 580 18.79 -26.32 -15.76
C THR A 580 18.75 -25.83 -14.32
N ARG A 581 19.80 -26.08 -13.55
CA ARG A 581 19.98 -25.52 -12.19
C ARG A 581 19.84 -23.99 -12.16
N ALA A 582 20.19 -23.31 -13.25
CA ALA A 582 20.04 -21.87 -13.37
C ALA A 582 18.58 -21.41 -13.37
N VAL A 583 17.67 -22.18 -13.99
CA VAL A 583 16.23 -21.89 -13.99
C VAL A 583 15.65 -22.00 -12.58
N TYR A 584 15.99 -23.07 -11.86
CA TYR A 584 15.55 -23.22 -10.47
C TYR A 584 16.09 -22.12 -9.56
N SER A 585 17.37 -21.75 -9.71
CA SER A 585 17.95 -20.64 -8.95
C SER A 585 17.28 -19.31 -9.25
N LYS A 586 16.89 -19.04 -10.51
CA LYS A 586 16.11 -17.86 -10.88
C LYS A 586 14.73 -17.87 -10.21
N LEU A 587 14.03 -19.01 -10.27
CA LEU A 587 12.72 -19.16 -9.64
C LEU A 587 12.78 -19.00 -8.11
N GLU A 588 13.75 -19.63 -7.45
CA GLU A 588 14.01 -19.45 -6.01
C GLU A 588 14.19 -17.96 -5.68
N THR A 589 14.94 -17.23 -6.51
CA THR A 589 15.14 -15.78 -6.34
C THR A 589 13.84 -14.99 -6.49
N ILE A 590 12.99 -15.34 -7.47
CA ILE A 590 11.69 -14.67 -7.67
C ILE A 590 10.78 -14.90 -6.46
N LEU A 591 10.67 -16.14 -5.99
CA LEU A 591 9.82 -16.48 -4.84
C LEU A 591 10.35 -15.86 -3.54
N GLU A 592 11.67 -15.84 -3.35
CA GLU A 592 12.30 -15.14 -2.24
C GLU A 592 12.01 -13.64 -2.27
N ASP A 593 12.10 -12.99 -3.44
CA ASP A 593 11.75 -11.57 -3.60
C ASP A 593 10.29 -11.28 -3.25
N LEU A 594 9.36 -12.20 -3.59
CA LEU A 594 7.94 -12.06 -3.25
C LEU A 594 7.67 -12.22 -1.74
N GLU A 595 8.35 -13.14 -1.07
CA GLU A 595 8.25 -13.32 0.38
C GLU A 595 8.89 -12.14 1.14
N ILE A 596 10.04 -11.65 0.67
CA ILE A 596 10.65 -10.41 1.18
C ILE A 596 9.66 -9.25 1.08
N ALA A 597 9.05 -9.06 -0.10
CA ALA A 597 8.07 -8.00 -0.31
C ALA A 597 6.86 -8.16 0.61
N LYS A 598 6.34 -9.38 0.77
CA LYS A 598 5.22 -9.68 1.68
C LYS A 598 5.54 -9.27 3.12
N LEU A 599 6.72 -9.64 3.63
CA LEU A 599 7.15 -9.31 4.99
C LEU A 599 7.34 -7.80 5.19
N ASP A 600 8.00 -7.12 4.24
CA ASP A 600 8.25 -5.68 4.32
C ASP A 600 6.95 -4.88 4.25
N LEU A 601 6.10 -5.18 3.27
CA LEU A 601 4.83 -4.50 3.05
C LEU A 601 3.84 -4.80 4.19
N TRP A 602 3.82 -6.02 4.71
CA TRP A 602 3.04 -6.34 5.90
C TRP A 602 3.50 -5.52 7.10
N ASN A 603 4.81 -5.44 7.34
CA ASN A 603 5.34 -4.65 8.45
C ASN A 603 5.02 -3.15 8.31
N ASP A 604 5.03 -2.62 7.10
CA ASP A 604 4.75 -1.21 6.78
C ASP A 604 3.26 -0.84 6.79
N ILE A 605 2.38 -1.80 6.54
CA ILE A 605 0.92 -1.57 6.46
C ILE A 605 0.19 -2.00 7.74
N SER A 606 0.55 -3.13 8.35
CA SER A 606 -0.20 -3.74 9.46
C SER A 606 0.66 -4.23 10.62
N GLY A 607 1.97 -4.37 10.42
CA GLY A 607 2.87 -4.89 11.45
C GLY A 607 3.38 -3.82 12.42
N LEU A 608 4.47 -4.14 13.09
CA LEU A 608 5.05 -3.32 14.16
C LEU A 608 5.66 -2.00 13.67
N ARG A 609 5.87 -1.85 12.36
CA ARG A 609 6.42 -0.62 11.75
C ARG A 609 5.49 -0.04 10.70
N CYS A 610 4.22 0.02 11.06
CA CYS A 610 3.14 0.40 10.17
C CYS A 610 3.16 1.88 9.78
N ARG A 611 4.18 2.36 9.06
CA ARG A 611 4.24 3.75 8.60
C ARG A 611 3.07 4.12 7.72
N SER A 612 2.83 3.31 6.68
CA SER A 612 1.69 3.50 5.78
C SER A 612 0.37 3.27 6.50
N GLY A 613 0.37 2.37 7.49
CA GLY A 613 -0.82 2.03 8.27
C GLY A 613 -1.18 3.01 9.39
N MET A 614 -0.30 3.96 9.72
CA MET A 614 -0.42 4.81 10.90
C MET A 614 -1.52 5.87 10.76
N ASP A 615 -2.43 5.95 11.73
CA ASP A 615 -3.39 7.05 11.82
C ASP A 615 -2.76 8.33 12.40
N PHE A 616 -2.07 9.08 11.54
CA PHE A 616 -1.51 10.37 11.92
C PHE A 616 -2.60 11.37 12.34
N ALA A 617 -3.79 11.34 11.75
CA ALA A 617 -4.81 12.35 12.02
C ALA A 617 -5.33 12.23 13.46
N SER A 618 -5.61 11.01 13.91
CA SER A 618 -6.01 10.74 15.31
C SER A 618 -4.94 11.19 16.31
N LEU A 619 -3.67 10.81 16.10
CA LEU A 619 -2.58 11.25 16.97
C LEU A 619 -2.47 12.78 17.03
N ASN A 620 -2.54 13.45 15.87
CA ASN A 620 -2.41 14.90 15.79
C ASN A 620 -3.59 15.62 16.48
N ILE A 621 -4.80 15.04 16.44
CA ILE A 621 -5.94 15.54 17.22
C ILE A 621 -5.64 15.45 18.71
N ALA A 622 -5.22 14.26 19.19
CA ALA A 622 -4.95 14.04 20.60
C ALA A 622 -3.90 15.03 21.14
N LEU A 623 -2.77 15.17 20.44
CA LEU A 623 -1.72 16.12 20.81
C LEU A 623 -2.20 17.58 20.77
N THR A 624 -3.07 17.93 19.82
CA THR A 624 -3.66 19.27 19.74
C THR A 624 -4.61 19.54 20.91
N ILE A 625 -5.40 18.56 21.35
CA ILE A 625 -6.29 18.66 22.52
C ILE A 625 -5.46 18.85 23.79
N ILE A 626 -4.44 18.03 24.00
CA ILE A 626 -3.54 18.16 25.14
C ILE A 626 -2.91 19.57 25.17
N MET A 627 -2.47 20.08 24.02
CA MET A 627 -1.93 21.45 23.94
C MET A 627 -2.98 22.50 24.33
N ASP A 628 -4.26 22.34 23.95
CA ASP A 628 -5.31 23.25 24.42
C ASP A 628 -5.45 23.22 25.94
N GLU A 629 -5.40 22.04 26.55
CA GLU A 629 -5.49 21.89 28.01
C GLU A 629 -4.32 22.58 28.72
N VAL A 630 -3.09 22.39 28.22
CA VAL A 630 -1.89 23.06 28.73
C VAL A 630 -1.99 24.58 28.59
N GLU A 631 -2.37 25.08 27.41
CA GLU A 631 -2.54 26.52 27.17
C GLU A 631 -3.63 27.12 28.08
N ASN A 632 -4.73 26.41 28.30
CA ASN A 632 -5.80 26.85 29.19
C ASN A 632 -5.36 26.86 30.66
N ALA A 633 -4.63 25.84 31.12
CA ALA A 633 -4.09 25.80 32.47
C ALA A 633 -3.11 26.95 32.73
N LEU A 634 -2.19 27.21 31.80
CA LEU A 634 -1.23 28.32 31.89
C LEU A 634 -1.92 29.69 31.88
N TYR A 635 -2.97 29.85 31.06
CA TYR A 635 -3.79 31.05 31.04
C TYR A 635 -4.50 31.28 32.38
N HIS A 636 -5.13 30.25 32.95
CA HIS A 636 -5.81 30.36 34.24
C HIS A 636 -4.83 30.60 35.41
N ALA A 637 -3.62 30.06 35.31
CA ALA A 637 -2.54 30.32 36.26
C ALA A 637 -1.91 31.72 36.11
N LYS A 638 -2.33 32.52 35.12
CA LYS A 638 -1.73 33.84 34.79
C LYS A 638 -0.22 33.76 34.65
N ASN A 639 0.27 32.73 33.96
CA ASN A 639 1.71 32.53 33.82
C ASN A 639 2.32 33.72 33.04
N PRO A 640 3.29 34.46 33.62
CA PRO A 640 3.77 35.70 33.05
C PRO A 640 4.50 35.51 31.72
N THR A 641 5.16 34.36 31.53
CA THR A 641 5.82 34.00 30.28
C THR A 641 4.81 33.66 29.19
N PHE A 642 3.76 32.90 29.55
CA PHE A 642 2.66 32.56 28.64
C PHE A 642 1.92 33.82 28.18
N GLU A 643 1.51 34.70 29.09
CA GLU A 643 0.80 35.93 28.75
C GLU A 643 1.63 36.83 27.82
N ARG A 644 2.94 36.93 28.08
CA ARG A 644 3.87 37.71 27.25
C ARG A 644 4.01 37.18 25.81
N ILE A 645 3.99 35.86 25.62
CA ILE A 645 4.26 35.21 24.33
C ILE A 645 2.97 34.99 23.52
N TYR A 646 1.89 34.56 24.18
CA TYR A 646 0.68 34.07 23.52
C TYR A 646 -0.46 35.08 23.44
N LEU A 647 -0.52 36.08 24.33
CA LEU A 647 -1.58 37.09 24.30
C LEU A 647 -1.15 38.28 23.42
N PRO A 648 -1.97 38.70 22.44
CA PRO A 648 -1.69 39.90 21.68
C PRO A 648 -1.65 41.11 22.64
N PRO A 649 -0.72 42.07 22.45
CA PRO A 649 -0.75 43.31 23.21
C PRO A 649 -2.10 44.01 22.99
N GLY A 650 -2.94 44.05 24.04
CA GLY A 650 -4.23 44.76 24.04
C GLY A 650 -5.52 43.94 23.97
N LYS A 651 -5.49 42.59 23.93
CA LYS A 651 -6.71 41.73 23.96
C LYS A 651 -6.75 40.79 25.18
N VAL A 652 -6.93 41.35 26.38
CA VAL A 652 -6.94 40.57 27.64
C VAL A 652 -8.35 40.04 28.01
N GLN A 653 -9.43 40.37 27.29
CA GLN A 653 -10.80 40.20 27.84
C GLN A 653 -11.79 39.23 27.15
N THR A 654 -11.47 38.52 26.07
CA THR A 654 -12.52 37.80 25.28
C THR A 654 -12.52 36.27 25.31
N ARG A 655 -11.69 35.58 26.11
CA ARG A 655 -11.70 34.08 26.14
C ARG A 655 -12.80 33.46 27.02
N GLN A 656 -13.48 34.22 27.88
CA GLN A 656 -14.46 33.68 28.84
C GLN A 656 -15.79 33.19 28.23
N SER A 657 -16.12 33.50 26.97
CA SER A 657 -17.45 33.16 26.41
C SER A 657 -17.54 31.82 25.67
N ARG A 658 -16.41 31.19 25.29
CA ARG A 658 -16.43 29.97 24.44
C ARG A 658 -16.50 28.64 25.22
N ALA A 659 -16.25 28.63 26.53
CA ALA A 659 -16.28 27.41 27.35
C ALA A 659 -17.70 26.91 27.71
N ARG A 660 -18.78 27.55 27.22
CA ARG A 660 -20.17 27.14 27.50
C ARG A 660 -20.86 26.35 26.38
N PHE A 661 -20.17 26.07 25.27
CA PHE A 661 -20.73 25.30 24.15
C PHE A 661 -19.85 24.07 23.83
N SER A 662 -19.70 23.18 24.80
CA SER A 662 -19.28 21.79 24.56
C SER A 662 -19.77 20.94 25.74
N ALA A 663 -21.04 20.57 25.68
CA ALA A 663 -21.60 19.39 26.35
C ALA A 663 -22.15 18.48 25.26
#